data_AF-A0A4Q5QTW8-F1
#
_entry.id   AF-A0A4Q5QTW8-F1
#
_cell.length_a   1.000
_cell.length_b   1.000
_cell.length_c   1.000
_cell.angle_alpha   90.00
_cell.angle_beta   90.00
_cell.angle_gamma   90.00
#
_symmetry.space_group_name_H-M   'P 1'
#
loop_
_entity.id
_entity.type
_entity.pdbx_description
1 polymer ?
#
loop_
_entity_poly.entity_id
_entity_poly.type
_entity_poly.pdbx_seq_one_letter_code
_entity_poly.pdbx_strand_id
1 'polypeptide(L)'
;LQQFSTPVDIAAIAVLMAAIGVDDIVLEPSAGNGLLIVQAPACASLQLNEIDAKRRERLAGIFPDAIVTGHDGAALVSLHARLPRPTVVLMNPPFSRSVGRGEDDLAALRHLQAAIRRVAKGGRVVAIMPDWFAPSARLKAAYEAVLTGCTVRTSLRLEHCYRKHGTDIAVRLYVIDKVAGSTSHTVIQRASVAEFLDAVTIPPRVALAGETTTAVLPVTKPSLFGAARQAKATVARTYHAPMRNEVVAVGYRTLPTPAPLADQVGCYLPYRPSRIVFDIIPTHVAHLPERTVTERMLSSSQLETVVYAGHAWSQMLPGTFKPAENGVGLTFDEAGRSYRKGFFLGDGTGAGKGRQVAACILDNWLQGRRRHIWVSKNEPLLEDARRDWTALGGMSGDVQPVSNWKIDEPIRLAEGVLFVTYPTLRSMRSDSSRLKQILDWAGADFDGVIAFDEAHEMGGVAGGEGAMGKKEGSQQGVCGVLLQNNLPGARVLYASATGASDVNNLAYAVRLGLWGPETAFADREAFIAEIRKGGIAAMELVARDLKALGLYTSRALSFAGVEYDVLRHELTPGQIEIYDTYANAWGVILQNMEAALEMTGVVDGLENATLNSGAKASARSRLESTKQRFFGQVLLSMKLPTVIAAVEQHLKAEQSVVLQLVTTAEAILDRRLSQMSAEERADPVVDLSPTEYIADYLMRAFPTRQMQTFTDDTGTARSAPMSDEFGNPVHNPDAIAARDQMLEHICALPPVKSALDALIEHFGTDQVAEVTGRSKRLVPSSDGRQKIEARSGRSNQVEAAAF
;
A
#
# COMPACT_ATOMS: atom_id res chain seq x y z
N LEU A 1 -4.54 38.87 26.26
CA LEU A 1 -5.35 37.84 26.94
C LEU A 1 -6.13 38.51 28.06
N GLN A 2 -7.46 38.51 28.04
CA GLN A 2 -8.23 38.83 29.25
C GLN A 2 -8.22 37.58 30.14
N GLN A 3 -7.39 37.59 31.16
CA GLN A 3 -7.27 36.53 32.16
C GLN A 3 -7.30 37.19 33.53
N PHE A 4 -8.49 37.22 34.13
CA PHE A 4 -8.67 37.69 35.49
C PHE A 4 -8.03 36.68 36.45
N SER A 5 -7.27 37.16 37.42
CA SER A 5 -6.72 36.30 38.47
C SER A 5 -7.84 35.84 39.40
N THR A 6 -7.80 34.59 39.86
CA THR A 6 -8.75 34.04 40.83
C THR A 6 -8.72 34.89 42.12
N PRO A 7 -9.87 35.40 42.60
CA PRO A 7 -9.98 36.04 43.90
C PRO A 7 -9.55 35.09 45.03
N VAL A 8 -8.87 35.62 46.04
CA VAL A 8 -8.24 34.83 47.12
C VAL A 8 -9.27 34.07 47.97
N ASP A 9 -10.46 34.65 48.13
CA ASP A 9 -11.61 34.04 48.81
C ASP A 9 -12.22 32.88 47.99
N ILE A 10 -12.40 33.05 46.67
CA ILE A 10 -12.82 31.94 45.79
C ILE A 10 -11.77 30.81 45.78
N ALA A 11 -10.48 31.16 45.78
CA ALA A 11 -9.39 30.19 45.89
C ALA A 11 -9.43 29.41 47.21
N ALA A 12 -9.69 30.07 48.34
CA ALA A 12 -9.79 29.42 49.64
C ALA A 12 -10.92 28.37 49.69
N ILE A 13 -12.12 28.72 49.20
CA ILE A 13 -13.23 27.74 49.16
C ILE A 13 -12.97 26.62 48.15
N ALA A 14 -12.24 26.86 47.05
CA ALA A 14 -11.83 25.80 46.12
C ALA A 14 -10.87 24.79 46.79
N VAL A 15 -9.85 25.26 47.50
CA VAL A 15 -8.93 24.40 48.27
C VAL A 15 -9.67 23.60 49.34
N LEU A 16 -10.60 24.21 50.07
CA LEU A 16 -11.43 23.52 51.07
C LEU A 16 -12.28 22.41 50.43
N MET A 17 -12.94 22.67 49.30
CA MET A 17 -13.73 21.65 48.58
C MET A 17 -12.87 20.52 47.99
N ALA A 18 -11.61 20.79 47.66
CA ALA A 18 -10.69 19.82 47.11
C ALA A 18 -10.27 18.75 48.14
N ALA A 19 -10.27 19.08 49.44
CA ALA A 19 -9.92 18.17 50.53
C ALA A 19 -8.57 17.45 50.27
N ILE A 20 -7.52 18.25 50.07
CA ILE A 20 -6.14 17.78 49.87
C ILE A 20 -5.58 17.22 51.18
N GLY A 21 -4.94 16.06 51.10
CA GLY A 21 -4.13 15.45 52.16
C GLY A 21 -2.66 15.30 51.75
N VAL A 22 -1.84 14.83 52.70
CA VAL A 22 -0.38 14.76 52.55
C VAL A 22 0.10 13.82 51.45
N ASP A 23 -0.69 12.80 51.09
CA ASP A 23 -0.35 11.81 50.06
C ASP A 23 -0.75 12.23 48.64
N ASP A 24 -1.39 13.40 48.46
CA ASP A 24 -1.94 13.80 47.17
C ASP A 24 -0.89 14.31 46.17
N ILE A 25 -1.15 14.01 44.90
CA ILE A 25 -0.50 14.64 43.76
C ILE A 25 -1.49 15.66 43.19
N VAL A 26 -1.20 16.95 43.36
CA VAL A 26 -2.10 18.05 42.99
C VAL A 26 -1.68 18.65 41.65
N LEU A 27 -2.64 18.90 40.76
CA LEU A 27 -2.42 19.60 39.48
C LEU A 27 -3.22 20.91 39.42
N GLU A 28 -2.56 22.03 39.14
CA GLU A 28 -3.19 23.25 38.63
C GLU A 28 -2.88 23.41 37.12
N PRO A 29 -3.84 23.11 36.22
CA PRO A 29 -3.58 23.02 34.77
C PRO A 29 -3.51 24.38 34.05
N SER A 30 -3.80 25.47 34.75
CA SER A 30 -3.89 26.84 34.24
C SER A 30 -3.49 27.85 35.33
N ALA A 31 -2.27 27.72 35.84
CA ALA A 31 -1.88 28.23 37.15
C ALA A 31 -1.75 29.76 37.29
N GLY A 32 -1.58 30.51 36.19
CA GLY A 32 -1.47 31.97 36.26
C GLY A 32 -0.30 32.42 37.14
N ASN A 33 -0.58 33.03 38.28
CA ASN A 33 0.45 33.39 39.29
C ASN A 33 0.36 32.53 40.57
N GLY A 34 -0.35 31.40 40.54
CA GLY A 34 -0.43 30.44 41.66
C GLY A 34 -1.38 30.83 42.79
N LEU A 35 -2.23 31.85 42.59
CA LEU A 35 -3.16 32.36 43.62
C LEU A 35 -4.21 31.34 44.10
N LEU A 36 -4.46 30.30 43.31
CA LEU A 36 -5.40 29.23 43.65
C LEU A 36 -4.70 28.16 44.52
N ILE A 37 -3.45 27.79 44.20
CA ILE A 37 -2.67 26.80 44.95
C ILE A 37 -1.89 27.35 46.16
N VAL A 38 -1.61 28.66 46.24
CA VAL A 38 -0.81 29.26 47.35
C VAL A 38 -1.43 29.09 48.75
N GLN A 39 -2.69 28.68 48.81
CA GLN A 39 -3.43 28.38 50.05
C GLN A 39 -3.58 26.87 50.31
N ALA A 40 -3.01 26.00 49.47
CA ALA A 40 -3.10 24.55 49.63
C ALA A 40 -2.27 24.05 50.83
N PRO A 41 -2.74 23.01 51.55
CA PRO A 41 -1.94 22.33 52.56
C PRO A 41 -0.82 21.50 51.91
N ALA A 42 0.09 20.99 52.75
CA ALA A 42 1.14 20.08 52.30
C ALA A 42 0.57 18.84 51.60
N CYS A 43 1.20 18.46 50.47
CA CYS A 43 0.85 17.33 49.61
C CYS A 43 2.13 16.68 49.07
N ALA A 44 2.04 15.48 48.50
CA ALA A 44 3.19 14.67 48.10
C ALA A 44 3.90 15.18 46.84
N SER A 45 3.18 15.83 45.93
CA SER A 45 3.75 16.45 44.73
C SER A 45 2.81 17.50 44.14
N LEU A 46 3.38 18.62 43.68
CA LEU A 46 2.64 19.69 43.02
C LEU A 46 3.04 19.79 41.54
N GLN A 47 2.05 19.77 40.65
CA GLN A 47 2.19 19.97 39.20
C GLN A 47 1.51 21.29 38.82
N LEU A 48 2.25 22.21 38.19
CA LEU A 48 1.73 23.51 37.76
C LEU A 48 1.91 23.65 36.25
N ASN A 49 0.87 24.06 35.53
CA ASN A 49 0.95 24.33 34.10
C ASN A 49 0.52 25.78 33.80
N GLU A 50 1.42 26.54 33.18
CA GLU A 50 1.18 27.94 32.81
C GLU A 50 1.90 28.27 31.49
N ILE A 51 1.14 28.69 30.48
CA ILE A 51 1.65 28.88 29.12
C ILE A 51 2.47 30.18 28.94
N ASP A 52 2.14 31.25 29.65
CA ASP A 52 2.92 32.50 29.61
C ASP A 52 4.29 32.29 30.29
N ALA A 53 5.37 32.53 29.54
CA ALA A 53 6.73 32.26 30.01
C ALA A 53 7.11 33.07 31.25
N LYS A 54 6.67 34.33 31.38
CA LYS A 54 7.03 35.21 32.50
C LYS A 54 6.27 34.85 33.77
N ARG A 55 5.04 34.37 33.65
CA ARG A 55 4.29 33.80 34.77
C ARG A 55 4.85 32.44 35.18
N ARG A 56 5.19 31.58 34.22
CA ARG A 56 5.81 30.27 34.46
C ARG A 56 7.15 30.39 35.20
N GLU A 57 7.98 31.35 34.81
CA GLU A 57 9.23 31.72 35.49
C GLU A 57 8.99 32.12 36.96
N ARG A 58 7.98 32.95 37.24
CA ARG A 58 7.59 33.32 38.61
C ARG A 58 7.07 32.14 39.41
N LEU A 59 6.28 31.24 38.82
CA LEU A 59 5.78 30.04 39.49
C LEU A 59 6.93 29.14 39.97
N ALA A 60 7.96 28.94 39.15
CA ALA A 60 9.15 28.19 39.55
C ALA A 60 9.95 28.87 40.68
N GLY A 61 9.91 30.21 40.77
CA GLY A 61 10.50 30.95 41.89
C GLY A 61 9.67 30.96 43.19
N ILE A 62 8.35 30.78 43.11
CA ILE A 62 7.43 30.74 44.27
C ILE A 62 7.29 29.31 44.80
N PHE A 63 7.28 28.31 43.91
CA PHE A 63 7.11 26.89 44.21
C PHE A 63 8.30 26.09 43.67
N PRO A 64 9.48 26.15 44.30
CA PRO A 64 10.72 25.55 43.77
C PRO A 64 10.64 24.01 43.65
N ASP A 65 9.86 23.35 44.51
CA ASP A 65 9.67 21.90 44.51
C ASP A 65 8.55 21.43 43.56
N ALA A 66 7.90 22.34 42.83
CA ALA A 66 6.79 22.00 41.92
C ALA A 66 7.29 21.63 40.51
N ILE A 67 6.61 20.67 39.88
CA ILE A 67 6.80 20.31 38.48
C ILE A 67 6.09 21.36 37.62
N VAL A 68 6.84 22.38 37.19
CA VAL A 68 6.31 23.50 36.39
C VAL A 68 6.42 23.22 34.89
N THR A 69 5.31 23.33 34.16
CA THR A 69 5.18 23.04 32.72
C THR A 69 4.50 24.17 31.95
N GLY A 70 4.65 24.19 30.62
CA GLY A 70 4.28 25.33 29.75
C GLY A 70 3.36 24.99 28.58
N HIS A 71 2.47 24.02 28.76
CA HIS A 71 1.66 23.44 27.69
C HIS A 71 0.25 24.05 27.60
N ASP A 72 -0.46 23.76 26.51
CA ASP A 72 -1.90 24.01 26.44
C ASP A 72 -2.67 23.09 27.41
N GLY A 73 -3.56 23.67 28.21
CA GLY A 73 -4.34 22.96 29.21
C GLY A 73 -5.32 21.94 28.61
N ALA A 74 -5.74 22.13 27.36
CA ALA A 74 -6.55 21.15 26.63
C ALA A 74 -5.74 19.93 26.16
N ALA A 75 -4.40 20.01 26.09
CA ALA A 75 -3.51 18.97 25.56
C ALA A 75 -2.80 18.12 26.63
N LEU A 76 -3.05 18.38 27.92
CA LEU A 76 -2.30 17.77 29.03
C LEU A 76 -2.42 16.25 29.13
N VAL A 77 -3.48 15.64 28.60
CA VAL A 77 -3.64 14.17 28.57
C VAL A 77 -2.44 13.51 27.89
N SER A 78 -1.98 14.09 26.77
CA SER A 78 -0.87 13.55 25.98
C SER A 78 0.48 14.17 26.37
N LEU A 79 0.51 15.45 26.74
CA LEU A 79 1.76 16.15 27.08
C LEU A 79 2.26 15.85 28.51
N HIS A 80 1.36 15.60 29.47
CA HIS A 80 1.73 15.10 30.82
C HIS A 80 1.72 13.57 30.92
N ALA A 81 1.69 12.83 29.81
CA ALA A 81 1.60 11.36 29.83
C ALA A 81 2.78 10.65 30.54
N ARG A 82 3.93 11.35 30.70
CA ARG A 82 5.11 10.87 31.46
C ARG A 82 5.12 11.29 32.94
N LEU A 83 4.19 12.12 33.40
CA LEU A 83 4.12 12.60 34.78
C LEU A 83 3.15 11.75 35.62
N PRO A 84 3.43 11.50 36.91
CA PRO A 84 2.51 10.80 37.83
C PRO A 84 1.09 11.36 37.76
N ARG A 85 0.06 10.48 37.76
CA ARG A 85 -1.34 10.91 37.64
C ARG A 85 -1.76 11.70 38.89
N PRO A 86 -2.31 12.93 38.76
CA PRO A 86 -2.79 13.68 39.91
C PRO A 86 -3.99 12.99 40.54
N THR A 87 -4.08 13.04 41.86
CA THR A 87 -5.20 12.55 42.67
C THR A 87 -6.22 13.66 42.94
N VAL A 88 -5.77 14.93 42.86
CA VAL A 88 -6.58 16.14 42.94
C VAL A 88 -6.21 17.07 41.78
N VAL A 89 -7.21 17.65 41.11
CA VAL A 89 -7.04 18.77 40.18
C VAL A 89 -7.82 19.98 40.71
N LEU A 90 -7.19 21.15 40.68
CA LEU A 90 -7.74 22.43 41.09
C LEU A 90 -7.58 23.42 39.93
N MET A 91 -8.64 24.06 39.45
CA MET A 91 -8.55 24.82 38.20
C MET A 91 -9.51 26.02 38.06
N ASN A 92 -9.03 27.03 37.34
CA ASN A 92 -9.79 28.16 36.82
C ASN A 92 -9.39 28.37 35.33
N PRO A 93 -9.96 27.58 34.39
CA PRO A 93 -9.55 27.59 32.98
C PRO A 93 -9.93 28.90 32.26
N PRO A 94 -9.32 29.21 31.10
CA PRO A 94 -9.77 30.30 30.25
C PRO A 94 -11.20 30.04 29.74
N PHE A 95 -12.07 31.05 29.81
CA PHE A 95 -13.50 30.88 29.52
C PHE A 95 -13.85 30.89 28.03
N SER A 96 -13.15 31.68 27.20
CA SER A 96 -13.53 31.94 25.80
C SER A 96 -12.36 31.97 24.80
N ARG A 97 -11.17 31.46 25.18
CA ARG A 97 -10.00 31.40 24.29
C ARG A 97 -9.18 30.14 24.51
N SER A 98 -8.75 29.54 23.40
CA SER A 98 -7.96 28.30 23.35
C SER A 98 -6.76 28.45 22.41
N VAL A 99 -5.68 27.73 22.71
CA VAL A 99 -4.42 27.83 21.95
C VAL A 99 -4.62 27.22 20.57
N GLY A 100 -4.05 27.85 19.53
CA GLY A 100 -4.23 27.45 18.14
C GLY A 100 -5.61 27.79 17.55
N ARG A 101 -6.69 27.78 18.34
CA ARG A 101 -8.06 28.11 17.89
C ARG A 101 -8.36 29.62 17.86
N GLY A 102 -7.87 30.37 18.85
CA GLY A 102 -8.16 31.80 18.98
C GLY A 102 -9.28 32.05 19.99
N GLU A 103 -10.43 32.53 19.51
CA GLU A 103 -11.65 32.62 20.33
C GLU A 103 -12.42 31.29 20.25
N ASP A 104 -12.83 30.79 21.41
CA ASP A 104 -13.36 29.44 21.60
C ASP A 104 -14.27 29.43 22.82
N ASP A 105 -15.58 29.54 22.59
CA ASP A 105 -16.63 29.54 23.63
C ASP A 105 -16.65 28.24 24.46
N LEU A 106 -16.00 27.16 24.02
CA LEU A 106 -15.94 25.88 24.75
C LEU A 106 -14.57 25.64 25.40
N ALA A 107 -13.66 26.62 25.39
CA ALA A 107 -12.31 26.49 25.95
C ALA A 107 -12.31 25.93 27.38
N ALA A 108 -13.19 26.43 28.27
CA ALA A 108 -13.32 25.94 29.64
C ALA A 108 -13.69 24.44 29.70
N LEU A 109 -14.56 23.97 28.80
CA LEU A 109 -14.99 22.57 28.74
C LEU A 109 -13.87 21.66 28.19
N ARG A 110 -13.09 22.13 27.21
CA ARG A 110 -11.94 21.38 26.68
C ARG A 110 -10.86 21.20 27.75
N HIS A 111 -10.57 22.25 28.52
CA HIS A 111 -9.68 22.16 29.69
C HIS A 111 -10.25 21.24 30.78
N LEU A 112 -11.55 21.34 31.11
CA LEU A 112 -12.18 20.48 32.12
C LEU A 112 -12.17 19.00 31.69
N GLN A 113 -12.44 18.70 30.42
CA GLN A 113 -12.38 17.33 29.89
C GLN A 113 -10.95 16.77 29.94
N ALA A 114 -9.94 17.59 29.62
CA ALA A 114 -8.53 17.20 29.75
C ALA A 114 -8.15 16.92 31.22
N ALA A 115 -8.58 17.77 32.16
CA ALA A 115 -8.39 17.56 33.60
C ALA A 115 -9.05 16.26 34.11
N ILE A 116 -10.31 16.02 33.72
CA ILE A 116 -11.06 14.80 34.06
C ILE A 116 -10.40 13.56 33.45
N ARG A 117 -9.89 13.60 32.22
CA ARG A 117 -9.12 12.48 31.63
C ARG A 117 -7.80 12.25 32.39
N ARG A 118 -7.08 13.32 32.75
CA ARG A 118 -5.76 13.30 33.41
C ARG A 118 -5.79 12.81 34.87
N VAL A 119 -6.82 13.11 35.66
CA VAL A 119 -6.89 12.72 37.09
C VAL A 119 -7.04 11.20 37.29
N ALA A 120 -6.48 10.67 38.38
CA ALA A 120 -6.58 9.25 38.76
C ALA A 120 -8.03 8.79 38.98
N LYS A 121 -8.30 7.48 38.85
CA LYS A 121 -9.63 6.89 39.08
C LYS A 121 -9.98 6.95 40.57
N GLY A 122 -11.13 7.55 40.91
CA GLY A 122 -11.47 7.94 42.29
C GLY A 122 -10.94 9.33 42.71
N GLY A 123 -10.10 9.97 41.91
CA GLY A 123 -9.58 11.31 42.17
C GLY A 123 -10.62 12.42 42.00
N ARG A 124 -10.31 13.61 42.52
CA ARG A 124 -11.22 14.77 42.55
C ARG A 124 -10.77 15.89 41.62
N VAL A 125 -11.72 16.54 40.97
CA VAL A 125 -11.54 17.80 40.24
C VAL A 125 -12.40 18.88 40.90
N VAL A 126 -11.79 20.02 41.25
CA VAL A 126 -12.50 21.23 41.65
C VAL A 126 -12.25 22.31 40.60
N ALA A 127 -13.31 22.73 39.93
CA ALA A 127 -13.24 23.60 38.76
C ALA A 127 -14.12 24.83 38.89
N ILE A 128 -13.53 26.01 38.70
CA ILE A 128 -14.24 27.30 38.58
C ILE A 128 -14.61 27.49 37.11
N MET A 129 -15.88 27.28 36.80
CA MET A 129 -16.44 27.27 35.44
C MET A 129 -17.31 28.51 35.20
N PRO A 130 -17.57 28.88 33.93
CA PRO A 130 -18.57 29.89 33.58
C PRO A 130 -19.96 29.52 34.11
N ASP A 131 -20.78 30.50 34.51
CA ASP A 131 -22.16 30.23 34.99
C ASP A 131 -23.08 29.59 33.93
N TRP A 132 -22.75 29.72 32.64
CA TRP A 132 -23.47 29.01 31.57
C TRP A 132 -23.17 27.51 31.52
N PHE A 133 -22.09 27.02 32.14
CA PHE A 133 -21.81 25.59 32.24
C PHE A 133 -22.75 24.97 33.28
N ALA A 134 -23.92 24.54 32.79
CA ALA A 134 -25.05 24.09 33.59
C ALA A 134 -25.81 22.97 32.86
N PRO A 135 -26.52 22.08 33.59
CA PRO A 135 -27.44 21.10 33.00
C PRO A 135 -28.66 21.81 32.41
N SER A 136 -28.50 22.33 31.18
CA SER A 136 -29.47 23.15 30.45
C SER A 136 -29.72 22.55 29.07
N ALA A 137 -30.92 22.75 28.51
CA ALA A 137 -31.30 22.12 27.24
C ALA A 137 -30.34 22.42 26.06
N ARG A 138 -29.74 23.63 26.02
CA ARG A 138 -28.76 24.04 25.00
C ARG A 138 -27.42 23.31 25.10
N LEU A 139 -26.98 22.94 26.31
CA LEU A 139 -25.64 22.40 26.57
C LEU A 139 -25.63 20.96 27.09
N LYS A 140 -26.81 20.33 27.22
CA LYS A 140 -26.99 19.00 27.81
C LYS A 140 -25.99 17.97 27.28
N ALA A 141 -25.86 17.83 25.96
CA ALA A 141 -24.96 16.85 25.35
C ALA A 141 -23.48 17.10 25.71
N ALA A 142 -23.02 18.36 25.69
CA ALA A 142 -21.65 18.71 26.06
C ALA A 142 -21.40 18.53 27.58
N TYR A 143 -22.39 18.86 28.42
CA TYR A 143 -22.34 18.66 29.86
C TYR A 143 -22.25 17.17 30.23
N GLU A 144 -23.06 16.32 29.58
CA GLU A 144 -23.04 14.86 29.75
C GLU A 144 -21.74 14.23 29.19
N ALA A 145 -21.24 14.69 28.04
CA ALA A 145 -20.00 14.19 27.44
C ALA A 145 -18.73 14.56 28.24
N VAL A 146 -18.69 15.74 28.86
CA VAL A 146 -17.55 16.14 29.72
C VAL A 146 -17.56 15.42 31.07
N LEU A 147 -18.74 15.13 31.63
CA LEU A 147 -18.90 14.50 32.94
C LEU A 147 -19.16 12.97 32.88
N THR A 148 -19.01 12.35 31.71
CA THR A 148 -19.17 10.91 31.53
C THR A 148 -18.21 10.13 32.45
N GLY A 149 -18.74 9.16 33.19
CA GLY A 149 -17.97 8.37 34.17
C GLY A 149 -17.61 9.11 35.46
N CYS A 150 -18.19 10.28 35.71
CA CYS A 150 -17.95 11.10 36.90
C CYS A 150 -19.23 11.34 37.74
N THR A 151 -19.05 11.79 38.98
CA THR A 151 -20.13 12.15 39.91
C THR A 151 -19.95 13.59 40.36
N VAL A 152 -20.98 14.43 40.21
CA VAL A 152 -20.95 15.82 40.71
C VAL A 152 -21.43 15.82 42.16
N ARG A 153 -20.54 16.16 43.10
CA ARG A 153 -20.82 16.14 44.54
C ARG A 153 -21.57 17.39 45.02
N THR A 154 -21.24 18.55 44.45
CA THR A 154 -21.92 19.84 44.71
C THR A 154 -21.54 20.86 43.62
N SER A 155 -22.33 21.93 43.49
CA SER A 155 -21.99 23.13 42.73
C SER A 155 -22.33 24.38 43.54
N LEU A 156 -21.39 25.33 43.61
CA LEU A 156 -21.60 26.63 44.25
C LEU A 156 -21.69 27.71 43.16
N ARG A 157 -22.77 28.50 43.12
CA ARG A 157 -22.97 29.61 42.17
C ARG A 157 -22.64 30.93 42.88
N LEU A 158 -21.58 31.59 42.41
CA LEU A 158 -21.02 32.81 42.96
C LEU A 158 -21.38 33.99 42.05
N GLU A 159 -22.15 34.95 42.56
CA GLU A 159 -22.45 36.21 41.87
C GLU A 159 -21.48 37.31 42.34
N HIS A 160 -21.18 38.28 41.47
CA HIS A 160 -20.40 39.51 41.77
C HIS A 160 -18.98 39.37 42.34
N CYS A 161 -18.49 38.16 42.65
CA CYS A 161 -17.23 37.98 43.39
C CYS A 161 -15.98 38.45 42.62
N TYR A 162 -16.02 38.53 41.28
CA TYR A 162 -14.94 39.09 40.46
C TYR A 162 -14.95 40.63 40.37
N ARG A 163 -15.92 41.34 40.97
CA ARG A 163 -16.10 42.80 40.80
C ARG A 163 -14.86 43.62 41.14
N LYS A 164 -14.11 43.22 42.18
CA LYS A 164 -12.83 43.84 42.58
C LYS A 164 -11.70 43.67 41.54
N HIS A 165 -11.83 42.69 40.64
CA HIS A 165 -10.91 42.41 39.53
C HIS A 165 -11.41 42.99 38.19
N GLY A 166 -12.49 43.79 38.19
CA GLY A 166 -12.95 44.53 37.02
C GLY A 166 -13.99 43.82 36.14
N THR A 167 -14.65 42.76 36.62
CA THR A 167 -15.76 42.11 35.91
C THR A 167 -16.82 41.57 36.87
N ASP A 168 -18.10 41.66 36.51
CA ASP A 168 -19.22 41.23 37.36
C ASP A 168 -19.78 39.84 36.98
N ILE A 169 -19.03 39.09 36.16
CA ILE A 169 -19.38 37.74 35.69
C ILE A 169 -19.60 36.78 36.86
N ALA A 170 -20.75 36.12 36.88
CA ALA A 170 -21.04 35.00 37.78
C ALA A 170 -20.26 33.74 37.36
N VAL A 171 -19.87 32.92 38.33
CA VAL A 171 -19.13 31.67 38.12
C VAL A 171 -19.73 30.51 38.91
N ARG A 172 -19.37 29.28 38.53
CA ARG A 172 -19.75 28.05 39.24
C ARG A 172 -18.52 27.28 39.68
N LEU A 173 -18.41 27.01 40.97
CA LEU A 173 -17.41 26.10 41.51
C LEU A 173 -18.02 24.70 41.58
N TYR A 174 -17.55 23.81 40.72
CA TYR A 174 -17.95 22.41 40.65
C TYR A 174 -17.00 21.52 41.44
N VAL A 175 -17.55 20.55 42.18
CA VAL A 175 -16.79 19.49 42.86
C VAL A 175 -17.15 18.14 42.25
N ILE A 176 -16.20 17.50 41.59
CA ILE A 176 -16.41 16.33 40.74
C ILE A 176 -15.48 15.21 41.20
N ASP A 177 -16.02 14.02 41.47
CA ASP A 177 -15.21 12.82 41.73
C ASP A 177 -15.24 11.91 40.48
N LYS A 178 -14.09 11.38 40.06
CA LYS A 178 -13.94 10.50 38.89
C LYS A 178 -14.37 9.06 39.20
N VAL A 179 -15.67 8.92 39.48
CA VAL A 179 -16.40 7.66 39.66
C VAL A 179 -17.78 7.76 39.03
N ALA A 180 -18.28 6.68 38.45
CA ALA A 180 -19.60 6.66 37.82
C ALA A 180 -20.72 6.85 38.86
N GLY A 181 -21.66 7.75 38.56
CA GLY A 181 -22.76 8.09 39.46
C GLY A 181 -23.60 9.26 38.93
N SER A 182 -24.22 10.03 39.82
CA SER A 182 -25.11 11.14 39.44
C SER A 182 -24.33 12.41 39.05
N THR A 183 -24.73 13.01 37.93
CA THR A 183 -24.38 14.40 37.59
C THR A 183 -25.45 15.41 38.04
N SER A 184 -26.60 14.95 38.52
CA SER A 184 -27.62 15.76 39.19
C SER A 184 -27.18 16.04 40.63
N HIS A 185 -27.25 17.31 41.04
CA HIS A 185 -26.66 17.86 42.25
C HIS A 185 -27.45 19.09 42.72
N THR A 186 -27.37 19.41 44.01
CA THR A 186 -27.87 20.70 44.54
C THR A 186 -26.93 21.83 44.14
N VAL A 187 -27.48 22.94 43.64
CA VAL A 187 -26.73 24.19 43.43
C VAL A 187 -27.00 25.11 44.62
N ILE A 188 -25.94 25.53 45.31
CA ILE A 188 -26.04 26.52 46.39
C ILE A 188 -25.60 27.88 45.82
N GLN A 189 -26.46 28.90 45.89
CA GLN A 189 -26.17 30.26 45.37
C GLN A 189 -26.03 31.26 46.52
N ARG A 190 -25.06 32.18 46.40
CA ARG A 190 -24.82 33.33 47.30
C ARG A 190 -24.23 34.52 46.54
N ALA A 191 -24.31 35.70 47.15
CA ALA A 191 -23.76 36.95 46.61
C ALA A 191 -22.30 37.22 47.04
N SER A 192 -21.77 36.45 48.00
CA SER A 192 -20.38 36.51 48.45
C SER A 192 -19.88 35.17 48.99
N VAL A 193 -18.54 35.01 49.07
CA VAL A 193 -17.90 33.82 49.65
C VAL A 193 -18.22 33.65 51.14
N ALA A 194 -18.40 34.76 51.88
CA ALA A 194 -18.68 34.71 53.32
C ALA A 194 -20.02 34.03 53.64
N GLU A 195 -21.06 34.25 52.83
CA GLU A 195 -22.39 33.65 53.00
C GLU A 195 -22.43 32.12 52.73
N PHE A 196 -21.33 31.54 52.24
CA PHE A 196 -21.19 30.09 52.08
C PHE A 196 -20.62 29.39 53.32
N LEU A 197 -20.00 30.12 54.26
CA LEU A 197 -19.31 29.52 55.42
C LEU A 197 -20.26 28.68 56.30
N ASP A 198 -21.46 29.20 56.57
CA ASP A 198 -22.50 28.50 57.35
C ASP A 198 -23.37 27.54 56.51
N ALA A 199 -23.12 27.46 55.19
CA ALA A 199 -24.03 26.85 54.22
C ALA A 199 -23.45 25.70 53.38
N VAL A 200 -22.14 25.45 53.45
CA VAL A 200 -21.47 24.43 52.61
C VAL A 200 -20.72 23.41 53.46
N THR A 201 -21.17 22.16 53.38
CA THR A 201 -20.42 21.00 53.90
C THR A 201 -19.41 20.52 52.86
N ILE A 202 -18.14 20.37 53.24
CA ILE A 202 -17.10 19.76 52.38
C ILE A 202 -17.48 18.27 52.14
N PRO A 203 -17.69 17.83 50.90
CA PRO A 203 -18.10 16.44 50.64
C PRO A 203 -16.89 15.50 50.79
N PRO A 204 -17.01 14.37 51.52
CA PRO A 204 -15.91 13.42 51.70
C PRO A 204 -15.47 12.85 50.34
N ARG A 205 -14.16 12.63 50.18
CA ARG A 205 -13.59 12.03 48.96
C ARG A 205 -13.87 10.54 48.87
N VAL A 206 -13.83 10.03 47.64
CA VAL A 206 -13.90 8.59 47.35
C VAL A 206 -12.48 8.01 47.40
N ALA A 207 -12.35 6.73 47.74
CA ALA A 207 -11.07 6.04 47.69
C ALA A 207 -10.53 5.96 46.25
N LEU A 208 -9.21 6.07 46.09
CA LEU A 208 -8.53 5.86 44.82
C LEU A 208 -8.57 4.37 44.45
N ALA A 209 -8.79 4.07 43.17
CA ALA A 209 -8.65 2.71 42.65
C ALA A 209 -7.19 2.48 42.21
N GLY A 210 -6.57 1.41 42.69
CA GLY A 210 -5.20 1.04 42.31
C GLY A 210 -5.07 0.74 40.82
N GLU A 211 -3.97 1.19 40.22
CA GLU A 211 -3.64 0.90 38.81
C GLU A 211 -2.74 -0.34 38.73
N THR A 212 -3.22 -1.40 38.10
CA THR A 212 -2.43 -2.63 37.86
C THR A 212 -1.38 -2.35 36.79
N THR A 213 -0.10 -2.32 37.16
CA THR A 213 1.00 -1.96 36.25
C THR A 213 1.67 -3.19 35.63
N THR A 214 1.36 -3.44 34.36
CA THR A 214 2.07 -4.43 33.53
C THR A 214 3.43 -3.88 33.10
N ALA A 215 4.51 -4.62 33.33
CA ALA A 215 5.88 -4.14 33.06
C ALA A 215 6.24 -4.20 31.56
N VAL A 216 6.97 -3.18 31.08
CA VAL A 216 7.46 -3.07 29.69
C VAL A 216 8.98 -3.27 29.66
N LEU A 217 9.48 -4.14 28.77
CA LEU A 217 10.91 -4.42 28.61
C LEU A 217 11.57 -3.54 27.51
N PRO A 218 12.90 -3.31 27.56
CA PRO A 218 13.57 -2.33 26.69
C PRO A 218 13.92 -2.90 25.30
N VAL A 219 13.77 -2.09 24.26
CA VAL A 219 14.18 -2.42 22.89
C VAL A 219 15.62 -1.98 22.63
N THR A 220 16.48 -2.90 22.14
CA THR A 220 17.85 -2.62 21.71
C THR A 220 17.99 -2.65 20.18
N LYS A 221 19.01 -1.95 19.65
CA LYS A 221 19.24 -1.82 18.20
C LYS A 221 20.10 -2.98 17.67
N PRO A 222 19.82 -3.52 16.46
CA PRO A 222 20.61 -4.60 15.88
C PRO A 222 21.97 -4.10 15.36
N SER A 223 22.97 -4.97 15.43
CA SER A 223 24.27 -4.79 14.76
C SER A 223 24.30 -5.54 13.42
N LEU A 224 24.97 -4.96 12.42
CA LEU A 224 25.24 -5.58 11.13
C LEU A 224 26.67 -6.13 11.14
N PHE A 225 26.88 -7.44 10.89
CA PHE A 225 27.96 -7.95 10.02
C PHE A 225 27.97 -9.49 9.92
N GLY A 226 28.27 -9.99 8.71
CA GLY A 226 29.11 -11.18 8.51
C GLY A 226 28.46 -12.57 8.53
N ALA A 227 28.24 -13.16 7.35
CA ALA A 227 29.01 -14.34 6.89
C ALA A 227 28.57 -14.78 5.47
N ALA A 228 29.44 -14.58 4.46
CA ALA A 228 29.28 -15.26 3.18
C ALA A 228 29.90 -16.67 3.27
N ARG A 229 29.26 -17.68 2.67
CA ARG A 229 29.83 -19.02 2.48
C ARG A 229 29.72 -19.47 1.02
N GLN A 230 30.74 -20.22 0.58
CA GLN A 230 31.01 -20.53 -0.81
C GLN A 230 30.07 -21.63 -1.34
N ALA A 231 29.61 -21.47 -2.58
CA ALA A 231 28.94 -22.55 -3.31
C ALA A 231 29.96 -23.59 -3.82
N LYS A 232 29.56 -24.87 -3.86
CA LYS A 232 30.32 -25.93 -4.56
C LYS A 232 29.83 -26.05 -6.01
N ALA A 233 30.73 -26.45 -6.90
CA ALA A 233 30.47 -26.53 -8.34
C ALA A 233 29.49 -27.65 -8.72
N THR A 234 28.61 -27.37 -9.68
CA THR A 234 27.75 -28.36 -10.35
C THR A 234 28.53 -29.09 -11.46
N VAL A 235 28.29 -30.39 -11.59
CA VAL A 235 28.90 -31.24 -12.63
C VAL A 235 28.41 -30.83 -14.03
N ALA A 236 29.33 -30.72 -14.99
CA ALA A 236 28.99 -30.42 -16.38
C ALA A 236 28.34 -31.62 -17.08
N ARG A 237 27.21 -31.41 -17.77
CA ARG A 237 26.64 -32.38 -18.71
C ARG A 237 27.39 -32.31 -20.05
N THR A 238 27.51 -33.44 -20.73
CA THR A 238 28.26 -33.59 -21.98
C THR A 238 27.63 -32.80 -23.13
N TYR A 239 28.42 -31.89 -23.72
CA TYR A 239 28.08 -31.18 -24.95
C TYR A 239 28.35 -32.08 -26.17
N HIS A 240 27.34 -32.30 -27.00
CA HIS A 240 27.51 -32.92 -28.32
C HIS A 240 27.72 -31.82 -29.37
N ALA A 241 28.89 -31.80 -29.99
CA ALA A 241 29.17 -30.91 -31.12
C ALA A 241 28.41 -31.39 -32.38
N PRO A 242 27.64 -30.53 -33.06
CA PRO A 242 26.92 -30.92 -34.27
C PRO A 242 27.88 -31.13 -35.45
N MET A 243 27.64 -32.16 -36.26
CA MET A 243 28.51 -32.51 -37.40
C MET A 243 28.35 -31.61 -38.63
N ARG A 244 27.23 -30.86 -38.75
CA ARG A 244 27.00 -29.80 -39.74
C ARG A 244 26.10 -28.70 -39.14
N ASN A 245 26.28 -27.47 -39.60
CA ASN A 245 25.54 -26.27 -39.19
C ASN A 245 25.29 -25.37 -40.41
N GLU A 246 24.69 -25.92 -41.47
CA GLU A 246 24.37 -25.14 -42.67
C GLU A 246 23.13 -24.25 -42.40
N VAL A 247 23.22 -22.97 -42.80
CA VAL A 247 22.12 -22.00 -42.70
C VAL A 247 21.39 -22.02 -44.04
N VAL A 248 20.14 -22.46 -44.04
CA VAL A 248 19.40 -22.80 -45.27
C VAL A 248 18.16 -21.91 -45.38
N ALA A 249 17.85 -21.48 -46.60
CA ALA A 249 16.61 -20.80 -46.90
C ALA A 249 15.40 -21.73 -46.65
N VAL A 250 14.48 -21.32 -45.78
CA VAL A 250 13.16 -21.98 -45.70
C VAL A 250 12.47 -21.81 -47.07
N GLY A 251 12.03 -22.90 -47.72
CA GLY A 251 11.63 -22.94 -49.14
C GLY A 251 10.18 -23.42 -49.41
N TYR A 252 9.53 -22.92 -50.49
CA TYR A 252 8.05 -22.96 -50.62
C TYR A 252 7.38 -22.45 -52.01
N ARG A 253 6.01 -22.32 -52.21
CA ARG A 253 5.11 -21.77 -53.33
C ARG A 253 3.56 -21.37 -53.02
N THR A 254 3.02 -20.13 -53.21
CA THR A 254 1.63 -19.61 -52.79
C THR A 254 0.30 -20.39 -53.08
N LEU A 255 -0.83 -20.00 -52.44
CA LEU A 255 -2.24 -20.30 -52.85
C LEU A 255 -3.03 -19.07 -53.38
N PRO A 256 -3.71 -19.15 -54.55
CA PRO A 256 -4.50 -18.03 -55.11
C PRO A 256 -5.86 -17.83 -54.42
N THR A 257 -6.59 -18.91 -54.18
CA THR A 257 -7.85 -18.94 -53.41
C THR A 257 -7.52 -19.25 -51.95
N PRO A 258 -8.13 -18.56 -50.96
CA PRO A 258 -7.97 -18.94 -49.55
C PRO A 258 -8.42 -20.39 -49.31
N ALA A 259 -7.64 -21.15 -48.54
CA ALA A 259 -7.96 -22.56 -48.26
C ALA A 259 -9.28 -22.66 -47.47
N PRO A 260 -10.24 -23.54 -47.88
CA PRO A 260 -11.63 -23.55 -47.38
C PRO A 260 -11.70 -23.90 -45.88
N LEU A 261 -12.35 -23.04 -45.08
CA LEU A 261 -12.36 -23.10 -43.61
C LEU A 261 -12.56 -24.53 -43.07
N ALA A 262 -11.74 -24.91 -42.09
CA ALA A 262 -11.91 -26.17 -41.37
C ALA A 262 -13.06 -26.07 -40.36
N ASP A 263 -13.65 -27.22 -40.02
CA ASP A 263 -14.74 -27.32 -39.05
C ASP A 263 -14.36 -26.71 -37.69
N GLN A 264 -15.34 -26.10 -37.01
CA GLN A 264 -15.11 -25.40 -35.75
C GLN A 264 -14.75 -26.38 -34.62
N VAL A 265 -13.69 -26.08 -33.87
CA VAL A 265 -13.13 -26.91 -32.80
C VAL A 265 -13.20 -26.13 -31.48
N GLY A 266 -14.24 -26.41 -30.69
CA GLY A 266 -14.63 -25.61 -29.52
C GLY A 266 -15.24 -24.27 -29.95
N CYS A 267 -14.88 -23.18 -29.30
CA CYS A 267 -15.30 -21.82 -29.68
C CYS A 267 -14.45 -21.20 -30.82
N TYR A 268 -13.53 -21.96 -31.42
CA TYR A 268 -12.53 -21.45 -32.37
C TYR A 268 -12.56 -22.20 -33.70
N LEU A 269 -12.26 -21.48 -34.79
CA LEU A 269 -11.88 -22.12 -36.05
C LEU A 269 -10.41 -22.57 -35.97
N PRO A 270 -10.07 -23.81 -36.38
CA PRO A 270 -8.70 -24.32 -36.34
C PRO A 270 -7.70 -23.41 -37.06
N TYR A 271 -6.60 -23.05 -36.39
CA TYR A 271 -5.63 -22.16 -37.00
C TYR A 271 -4.81 -22.86 -38.10
N ARG A 272 -4.75 -22.22 -39.27
CA ARG A 272 -3.73 -22.44 -40.30
C ARG A 272 -3.57 -21.16 -41.13
N PRO A 273 -2.43 -20.96 -41.83
CA PRO A 273 -2.30 -19.85 -42.76
C PRO A 273 -3.29 -20.03 -43.92
N SER A 274 -3.96 -18.94 -44.33
CA SER A 274 -5.12 -19.04 -45.25
C SER A 274 -4.75 -19.00 -46.72
N ARG A 275 -3.63 -18.36 -47.09
CA ARG A 275 -3.13 -18.20 -48.48
C ARG A 275 -1.75 -18.82 -48.71
N ILE A 276 -1.22 -19.45 -47.68
CA ILE A 276 0.16 -19.90 -47.55
C ILE A 276 0.06 -21.34 -47.05
N VAL A 277 0.73 -22.28 -47.70
CA VAL A 277 1.08 -23.57 -47.09
C VAL A 277 2.46 -23.35 -46.44
N PHE A 278 3.19 -24.37 -46.00
CA PHE A 278 4.67 -24.27 -46.14
C PHE A 278 5.06 -24.56 -47.60
N ASP A 279 4.36 -23.77 -48.43
CA ASP A 279 4.50 -23.27 -49.79
C ASP A 279 4.05 -21.72 -49.76
N ILE A 280 4.72 -20.68 -50.37
CA ILE A 280 5.29 -19.45 -49.72
C ILE A 280 4.38 -18.23 -49.93
N ILE A 281 4.75 -17.12 -49.28
CA ILE A 281 5.08 -15.75 -49.76
C ILE A 281 4.45 -14.82 -48.73
N PRO A 282 5.25 -14.30 -47.80
CA PRO A 282 6.00 -13.05 -48.01
C PRO A 282 7.36 -13.12 -48.73
N THR A 283 7.94 -11.94 -49.00
CA THR A 283 9.25 -11.78 -49.67
C THR A 283 10.46 -12.01 -48.77
N HIS A 284 10.29 -12.14 -47.45
CA HIS A 284 11.38 -12.44 -46.53
C HIS A 284 11.67 -13.93 -46.48
N VAL A 285 12.95 -14.29 -46.56
CA VAL A 285 13.43 -15.66 -46.35
C VAL A 285 14.09 -15.70 -44.97
N ALA A 286 13.50 -16.43 -44.03
CA ALA A 286 14.07 -16.61 -42.70
C ALA A 286 15.40 -17.39 -42.80
N HIS A 287 16.45 -16.82 -42.22
CA HIS A 287 17.78 -17.40 -42.12
C HIS A 287 17.90 -18.11 -40.78
N LEU A 288 17.62 -19.41 -40.75
CA LEU A 288 17.68 -20.24 -39.54
C LEU A 288 18.58 -21.46 -39.78
N PRO A 289 19.14 -22.08 -38.72
CA PRO A 289 19.83 -23.37 -38.84
C PRO A 289 18.84 -24.43 -39.33
N GLU A 290 19.26 -25.31 -40.24
CA GLU A 290 18.38 -26.35 -40.84
C GLU A 290 17.57 -27.12 -39.77
N ARG A 291 18.24 -27.55 -38.70
CA ARG A 291 17.65 -28.25 -37.55
C ARG A 291 16.46 -27.54 -36.90
N THR A 292 16.40 -26.21 -36.95
CA THR A 292 15.30 -25.45 -36.36
C THR A 292 13.96 -25.76 -37.04
N VAL A 293 14.01 -26.17 -38.32
CA VAL A 293 12.84 -26.66 -39.08
C VAL A 293 12.77 -28.19 -39.06
N THR A 294 13.88 -28.90 -39.31
CA THR A 294 13.85 -30.37 -39.45
C THR A 294 13.64 -31.12 -38.14
N GLU A 295 14.19 -30.61 -37.02
CA GLU A 295 13.90 -31.11 -35.65
C GLU A 295 12.65 -30.45 -35.03
N ARG A 296 11.92 -29.60 -35.79
CA ARG A 296 10.69 -28.90 -35.37
C ARG A 296 10.84 -28.06 -34.08
N MET A 297 11.97 -27.39 -33.90
CA MET A 297 12.21 -26.49 -32.76
C MET A 297 11.28 -25.27 -32.73
N LEU A 298 10.69 -24.94 -33.89
CA LEU A 298 9.60 -23.98 -34.08
C LEU A 298 8.40 -24.65 -34.74
N SER A 299 7.19 -24.29 -34.32
CA SER A 299 5.97 -24.65 -35.05
C SER A 299 5.84 -23.86 -36.36
N SER A 300 4.96 -24.32 -37.25
CA SER A 300 4.54 -23.57 -38.44
C SER A 300 4.05 -22.15 -38.12
N SER A 301 3.23 -22.00 -37.07
CA SER A 301 2.77 -20.68 -36.61
C SER A 301 3.90 -19.80 -36.08
N GLN A 302 4.90 -20.38 -35.41
CA GLN A 302 6.06 -19.62 -34.90
C GLN A 302 7.00 -19.20 -36.04
N LEU A 303 7.23 -20.05 -37.05
CA LEU A 303 7.98 -19.72 -38.27
C LEU A 303 7.30 -18.58 -39.05
N GLU A 304 5.98 -18.64 -39.22
CA GLU A 304 5.17 -17.60 -39.87
C GLU A 304 5.37 -16.21 -39.23
N THR A 305 5.55 -16.14 -37.91
CA THR A 305 5.87 -14.88 -37.21
C THR A 305 7.21 -14.29 -37.66
N VAL A 306 8.25 -15.11 -37.83
CA VAL A 306 9.57 -14.65 -38.30
C VAL A 306 9.48 -14.10 -39.72
N VAL A 307 8.71 -14.79 -40.57
CA VAL A 307 8.53 -14.42 -41.99
C VAL A 307 7.76 -13.10 -42.14
N TYR A 308 6.64 -12.92 -41.42
CA TYR A 308 5.89 -11.67 -41.44
C TYR A 308 6.66 -10.51 -40.78
N ALA A 309 7.34 -10.74 -39.65
CA ALA A 309 8.14 -9.72 -38.99
C ALA A 309 9.29 -9.24 -39.90
N GLY A 310 10.03 -10.16 -40.53
CA GLY A 310 11.08 -9.81 -41.48
C GLY A 310 10.56 -9.07 -42.73
N HIS A 311 9.37 -9.42 -43.23
CA HIS A 311 8.73 -8.70 -44.34
C HIS A 311 8.23 -7.30 -43.95
N ALA A 312 7.76 -7.10 -42.71
CA ALA A 312 7.51 -5.74 -42.19
C ALA A 312 8.83 -4.95 -42.10
N TRP A 313 9.90 -5.59 -41.61
CA TRP A 313 11.21 -4.97 -41.45
C TRP A 313 11.97 -4.68 -42.76
N SER A 314 11.58 -5.28 -43.89
CA SER A 314 12.07 -4.86 -45.20
C SER A 314 11.45 -3.55 -45.71
N GLN A 315 10.51 -2.96 -44.96
CA GLN A 315 9.78 -1.74 -45.33
C GLN A 315 10.09 -0.56 -44.39
N MET A 316 9.99 0.64 -44.94
CA MET A 316 9.96 1.90 -44.18
C MET A 316 8.51 2.41 -44.09
N LEU A 317 8.22 3.25 -43.09
CA LEU A 317 7.02 4.08 -43.08
C LEU A 317 7.08 5.10 -44.24
N PRO A 318 5.95 5.42 -44.89
CA PRO A 318 5.90 6.47 -45.91
C PRO A 318 6.34 7.83 -45.37
N GLY A 319 7.21 8.53 -46.10
CA GLY A 319 7.71 9.85 -45.74
C GLY A 319 8.85 9.87 -44.71
N THR A 320 9.04 11.04 -44.10
CA THR A 320 10.09 11.36 -43.14
C THR A 320 9.49 12.00 -41.89
N PHE A 321 10.11 11.76 -40.73
CA PHE A 321 9.55 12.12 -39.43
C PHE A 321 10.62 12.65 -38.46
N LYS A 322 10.17 13.42 -37.47
CA LYS A 322 10.92 13.69 -36.24
C LYS A 322 10.11 13.20 -35.03
N PRO A 323 10.74 12.84 -33.90
CA PRO A 323 10.01 12.64 -32.65
C PRO A 323 9.24 13.91 -32.29
N ALA A 324 7.99 13.77 -31.85
CA ALA A 324 7.19 14.89 -31.36
C ALA A 324 7.85 15.56 -30.14
N GLU A 325 7.53 16.84 -29.87
CA GLU A 325 8.14 17.60 -28.75
C GLU A 325 7.95 16.94 -27.37
N ASN A 326 6.82 16.26 -27.18
CA ASN A 326 6.53 15.48 -25.96
C ASN A 326 7.29 14.14 -25.90
N GLY A 327 8.06 13.78 -26.92
CA GLY A 327 8.77 12.51 -27.08
C GLY A 327 7.91 11.33 -27.54
N VAL A 328 6.58 11.44 -27.45
CA VAL A 328 5.62 10.33 -27.59
C VAL A 328 4.84 10.40 -28.91
N GLY A 329 5.57 10.39 -30.02
CA GLY A 329 4.98 10.33 -31.35
C GLY A 329 6.03 10.51 -32.44
N LEU A 330 5.62 10.29 -33.69
CA LEU A 330 6.38 10.64 -34.88
C LEU A 330 5.56 11.66 -35.65
N THR A 331 6.05 12.88 -35.76
CA THR A 331 5.43 13.97 -36.52
C THR A 331 6.09 14.01 -37.91
N PHE A 332 5.29 14.13 -38.96
CA PHE A 332 5.80 14.27 -40.32
C PHE A 332 6.65 15.54 -40.46
N ASP A 333 7.82 15.41 -41.06
CA ASP A 333 8.77 16.50 -41.27
C ASP A 333 9.68 16.15 -42.44
N GLU A 334 9.69 16.97 -43.50
CA GLU A 334 10.45 16.70 -44.72
C GLU A 334 11.95 16.56 -44.46
N ALA A 335 12.49 17.32 -43.50
CA ALA A 335 13.87 17.24 -43.01
C ALA A 335 14.03 16.28 -41.80
N GLY A 336 13.09 15.36 -41.63
CA GLY A 336 13.15 14.26 -40.68
C GLY A 336 13.98 13.08 -41.18
N ARG A 337 13.79 11.92 -40.54
CA ARG A 337 14.41 10.63 -40.92
C ARG A 337 13.34 9.67 -41.40
N SER A 338 13.68 8.69 -42.24
CA SER A 338 12.78 7.57 -42.54
C SER A 338 12.83 6.54 -41.40
N TYR A 339 11.68 6.02 -40.98
CA TYR A 339 11.54 5.08 -39.87
C TYR A 339 11.15 3.70 -40.40
N ARG A 340 11.84 2.63 -39.96
CA ARG A 340 11.48 1.25 -40.33
C ARG A 340 10.09 0.88 -39.78
N LYS A 341 9.29 0.12 -40.55
CA LYS A 341 8.02 -0.43 -40.01
C LYS A 341 8.29 -1.43 -38.87
N GLY A 342 7.31 -1.59 -38.00
CA GLY A 342 7.31 -2.59 -36.93
C GLY A 342 6.33 -3.72 -37.23
N PHE A 343 6.35 -4.76 -36.39
CA PHE A 343 5.43 -5.88 -36.46
C PHE A 343 4.79 -6.15 -35.09
N PHE A 344 3.52 -6.54 -35.06
CA PHE A 344 2.78 -6.84 -33.84
C PHE A 344 2.42 -8.33 -33.74
N LEU A 345 2.94 -8.98 -32.71
CA LEU A 345 2.66 -10.35 -32.30
C LEU A 345 1.58 -10.36 -31.19
N GLY A 346 0.33 -10.47 -31.60
CA GLY A 346 -0.86 -10.56 -30.76
C GLY A 346 -1.26 -11.99 -30.39
N ASP A 347 -0.33 -12.94 -30.43
CA ASP A 347 -0.64 -14.33 -30.07
C ASP A 347 -0.95 -14.47 -28.56
N GLY A 348 -1.87 -15.38 -28.25
CA GLY A 348 -2.32 -15.68 -26.89
C GLY A 348 -1.24 -16.29 -25.99
N THR A 349 -1.64 -16.64 -24.78
CA THR A 349 -0.83 -17.46 -23.88
C THR A 349 -0.69 -18.88 -24.45
N GLY A 350 0.44 -19.54 -24.22
CA GLY A 350 0.72 -20.89 -24.72
C GLY A 350 1.19 -20.99 -26.19
N ALA A 351 1.04 -19.94 -27.01
CA ALA A 351 1.51 -19.93 -28.40
C ALA A 351 3.05 -19.89 -28.55
N GLY A 352 3.78 -19.55 -27.49
CA GLY A 352 5.25 -19.52 -27.46
C GLY A 352 5.87 -18.16 -27.82
N LYS A 353 5.27 -17.04 -27.39
CA LYS A 353 5.77 -15.67 -27.69
C LYS A 353 7.27 -15.48 -27.43
N GLY A 354 7.81 -15.96 -26.31
CA GLY A 354 9.25 -15.89 -26.03
C GLY A 354 10.12 -16.60 -27.08
N ARG A 355 9.67 -17.77 -27.55
CA ARG A 355 10.32 -18.51 -28.66
C ARG A 355 10.22 -17.76 -29.99
N GLN A 356 9.11 -17.09 -30.25
CA GLN A 356 8.91 -16.26 -31.46
C GLN A 356 9.82 -15.02 -31.44
N VAL A 357 9.95 -14.35 -30.29
CA VAL A 357 10.91 -13.25 -30.09
C VAL A 357 12.35 -13.73 -30.30
N ALA A 358 12.73 -14.85 -29.68
CA ALA A 358 14.06 -15.44 -29.86
C ALA A 358 14.35 -15.83 -31.32
N ALA A 359 13.38 -16.38 -32.05
CA ALA A 359 13.52 -16.74 -33.46
C ALA A 359 13.67 -15.50 -34.37
N CYS A 360 12.91 -14.44 -34.11
CA CYS A 360 13.05 -13.16 -34.80
C CYS A 360 14.42 -12.50 -34.57
N ILE A 361 14.97 -12.63 -33.35
CA ILE A 361 16.34 -12.21 -33.03
C ILE A 361 17.35 -13.09 -33.79
N LEU A 362 17.18 -14.42 -33.78
CA LEU A 362 18.11 -15.37 -34.41
C LEU A 362 18.21 -15.20 -35.94
N ASP A 363 17.08 -14.97 -36.61
CA ASP A 363 17.05 -14.63 -38.05
C ASP A 363 17.93 -13.41 -38.37
N ASN A 364 17.83 -12.36 -37.55
CA ASN A 364 18.63 -11.15 -37.72
C ASN A 364 20.09 -11.35 -37.27
N TRP A 365 20.34 -12.18 -36.26
CA TRP A 365 21.65 -12.59 -35.81
C TRP A 365 22.43 -13.32 -36.91
N LEU A 366 21.78 -14.24 -37.63
CA LEU A 366 22.38 -14.98 -38.74
C LEU A 366 22.54 -14.13 -40.01
N GLN A 367 21.74 -13.06 -40.16
CA GLN A 367 21.98 -11.98 -41.14
C GLN A 367 23.06 -10.97 -40.70
N GLY A 368 23.85 -11.26 -39.66
CA GLY A 368 25.01 -10.46 -39.23
C GLY A 368 24.69 -9.28 -38.29
N ARG A 369 23.44 -9.10 -37.86
CA ARG A 369 23.08 -8.06 -36.88
C ARG A 369 23.34 -8.59 -35.47
N ARG A 370 24.37 -8.08 -34.80
CA ARG A 370 24.90 -8.68 -33.57
C ARG A 370 24.51 -7.98 -32.26
N ARG A 371 23.75 -6.88 -32.31
CA ARG A 371 23.23 -6.19 -31.11
C ARG A 371 21.70 -6.13 -31.17
N HIS A 372 21.03 -6.56 -30.11
CA HIS A 372 19.57 -6.58 -29.98
C HIS A 372 19.14 -6.11 -28.59
N ILE A 373 17.89 -5.70 -28.44
CA ILE A 373 17.30 -5.30 -27.16
C ILE A 373 16.03 -6.13 -26.93
N TRP A 374 15.92 -6.77 -25.76
CA TRP A 374 14.71 -7.46 -25.30
C TRP A 374 14.21 -6.75 -24.04
N VAL A 375 13.13 -5.99 -24.18
CA VAL A 375 12.42 -5.34 -23.07
C VAL A 375 11.30 -6.25 -22.61
N SER A 376 11.23 -6.60 -21.32
CA SER A 376 10.17 -7.44 -20.74
C SER A 376 9.72 -6.93 -19.35
N LYS A 377 8.85 -7.67 -18.67
CA LYS A 377 8.13 -7.19 -17.47
C LYS A 377 8.98 -7.11 -16.20
N ASN A 378 9.83 -8.11 -15.94
CA ASN A 378 10.60 -8.22 -14.69
C ASN A 378 11.89 -9.03 -14.87
N GLU A 379 12.79 -8.98 -13.87
CA GLU A 379 14.12 -9.63 -13.96
C GLU A 379 14.05 -11.17 -14.03
N PRO A 380 13.12 -11.89 -13.34
CA PRO A 380 12.98 -13.35 -13.47
C PRO A 380 12.80 -13.86 -14.92
N LEU A 381 12.12 -13.08 -15.78
CA LEU A 381 11.92 -13.44 -17.20
C LEU A 381 13.21 -13.44 -18.04
N LEU A 382 14.36 -13.03 -17.47
CA LEU A 382 15.68 -13.22 -18.07
C LEU A 382 15.96 -14.71 -18.35
N GLU A 383 15.56 -15.60 -17.44
CA GLU A 383 15.81 -17.05 -17.59
C GLU A 383 14.83 -17.69 -18.58
N ASP A 384 13.60 -17.16 -18.73
CA ASP A 384 12.69 -17.50 -19.83
C ASP A 384 13.24 -17.09 -21.19
N ALA A 385 13.74 -15.86 -21.31
CA ALA A 385 14.39 -15.37 -22.53
C ALA A 385 15.64 -16.20 -22.88
N ARG A 386 16.45 -16.58 -21.88
CA ARG A 386 17.59 -17.50 -22.04
C ARG A 386 17.19 -18.91 -22.42
N ARG A 387 16.11 -19.47 -21.86
CA ARG A 387 15.56 -20.77 -22.28
C ARG A 387 15.18 -20.72 -23.75
N ASP A 388 14.43 -19.70 -24.16
CA ASP A 388 13.88 -19.64 -25.51
C ASP A 388 14.92 -19.25 -26.57
N TRP A 389 16.00 -18.56 -26.18
CA TRP A 389 17.21 -18.39 -27.00
C TRP A 389 18.04 -19.68 -27.13
N THR A 390 18.31 -20.36 -26.00
CA THR A 390 19.13 -21.59 -26.02
C THR A 390 18.41 -22.76 -26.69
N ALA A 391 17.08 -22.83 -26.61
CA ALA A 391 16.25 -23.81 -27.33
C ALA A 391 16.32 -23.69 -28.87
N LEU A 392 16.84 -22.58 -29.41
CA LEU A 392 17.11 -22.39 -30.84
C LEU A 392 18.61 -22.53 -31.18
N GLY A 393 19.44 -22.87 -30.20
CA GLY A 393 20.88 -23.11 -30.36
C GLY A 393 21.79 -21.93 -30.00
N GLY A 394 21.25 -20.82 -29.48
CA GLY A 394 22.04 -19.74 -28.91
C GLY A 394 22.70 -20.11 -27.58
N MET A 395 23.61 -19.28 -27.08
CA MET A 395 24.24 -19.46 -25.76
C MET A 395 23.54 -18.59 -24.70
N SER A 396 23.36 -19.12 -23.49
CA SER A 396 22.75 -18.37 -22.37
C SER A 396 23.52 -17.07 -22.04
N GLY A 397 24.83 -17.06 -22.33
CA GLY A 397 25.71 -15.89 -22.18
C GLY A 397 25.52 -14.80 -23.22
N ASP A 398 24.78 -15.02 -24.32
CA ASP A 398 24.49 -13.97 -25.31
C ASP A 398 23.41 -13.01 -24.78
N VAL A 399 22.52 -13.50 -23.91
CA VAL A 399 21.44 -12.72 -23.28
C VAL A 399 21.96 -12.17 -21.94
N GLN A 400 22.20 -10.86 -21.89
CA GLN A 400 22.82 -10.19 -20.74
C GLN A 400 21.90 -9.08 -20.21
N PRO A 401 21.57 -9.07 -18.90
CA PRO A 401 20.73 -8.03 -18.34
C PRO A 401 21.51 -6.72 -18.18
N VAL A 402 20.85 -5.59 -18.45
CA VAL A 402 21.44 -4.24 -18.32
C VAL A 402 21.85 -3.90 -16.87
N SER A 403 21.34 -4.64 -15.89
CA SER A 403 21.72 -4.59 -14.47
C SER A 403 23.19 -4.96 -14.21
N ASN A 404 23.86 -5.69 -15.12
CA ASN A 404 25.30 -5.99 -15.06
C ASN A 404 26.20 -4.74 -15.11
N TRP A 405 25.72 -3.63 -15.65
CA TRP A 405 26.41 -2.34 -15.69
C TRP A 405 25.69 -1.35 -14.78
N LYS A 406 26.40 -0.45 -14.09
CA LYS A 406 25.74 0.63 -13.34
C LYS A 406 25.12 1.64 -14.32
N ILE A 407 24.15 2.44 -13.87
CA ILE A 407 23.44 3.44 -14.70
C ILE A 407 24.36 4.55 -15.25
N ASP A 408 25.45 4.79 -14.52
CA ASP A 408 26.53 5.76 -14.72
C ASP A 408 27.76 5.18 -15.45
N GLU A 409 27.72 3.91 -15.89
CA GLU A 409 28.81 3.23 -16.60
C GLU A 409 28.42 2.84 -18.03
N PRO A 410 29.34 2.89 -19.02
CA PRO A 410 29.01 2.45 -20.38
C PRO A 410 28.79 0.93 -20.45
N ILE A 411 27.77 0.51 -21.20
CA ILE A 411 27.50 -0.92 -21.46
C ILE A 411 28.59 -1.45 -22.40
N ARG A 412 29.33 -2.48 -21.95
CA ARG A 412 30.48 -3.07 -22.67
C ARG A 412 30.13 -4.38 -23.38
N LEU A 413 28.90 -4.51 -23.86
CA LEU A 413 28.41 -5.67 -24.62
C LEU A 413 28.68 -5.43 -26.12
N ALA A 414 29.72 -6.04 -26.70
CA ALA A 414 30.07 -5.83 -28.11
C ALA A 414 29.03 -6.47 -29.06
N GLU A 415 28.67 -7.72 -28.77
CA GLU A 415 27.64 -8.52 -29.43
C GLU A 415 26.77 -9.17 -28.34
N GLY A 416 25.48 -9.35 -28.59
CA GLY A 416 24.52 -9.96 -27.66
C GLY A 416 23.10 -9.38 -27.72
N VAL A 417 22.24 -9.93 -26.87
CA VAL A 417 20.88 -9.44 -26.60
C VAL A 417 20.89 -8.75 -25.23
N LEU A 418 20.70 -7.44 -25.22
CA LEU A 418 20.59 -6.67 -24.00
C LEU A 418 19.18 -6.84 -23.42
N PHE A 419 19.06 -7.56 -22.31
CA PHE A 419 17.79 -7.75 -21.61
C PHE A 419 17.54 -6.57 -20.65
N VAL A 420 16.32 -6.04 -20.68
CA VAL A 420 15.90 -4.83 -19.95
C VAL A 420 14.49 -5.05 -19.41
N THR A 421 14.19 -4.55 -18.22
CA THR A 421 12.81 -4.53 -17.70
C THR A 421 12.17 -3.16 -17.87
N TYR A 422 10.84 -3.06 -18.09
CA TYR A 422 10.18 -1.74 -18.17
C TYR A 422 10.44 -0.83 -16.94
N PRO A 423 10.46 -1.34 -15.69
CA PRO A 423 10.87 -0.55 -14.53
C PRO A 423 12.33 -0.07 -14.62
N THR A 424 13.26 -0.91 -15.07
CA THR A 424 14.67 -0.53 -15.25
C THR A 424 14.84 0.50 -16.37
N LEU A 425 14.16 0.35 -17.51
CA LEU A 425 14.26 1.26 -18.67
C LEU A 425 13.95 2.72 -18.30
N ARG A 426 12.95 2.95 -17.44
CA ARG A 426 12.58 4.29 -16.95
C ARG A 426 13.40 4.81 -15.76
N SER A 427 14.38 4.04 -15.26
CA SER A 427 15.13 4.44 -14.06
C SER A 427 16.18 5.52 -14.37
N MET A 428 16.33 6.45 -13.43
CA MET A 428 17.23 7.61 -13.50
C MET A 428 17.92 7.82 -12.15
N ARG A 429 19.14 8.37 -12.17
CA ARG A 429 19.96 8.67 -10.99
C ARG A 429 20.85 9.87 -11.31
N SER A 430 20.57 11.01 -10.66
CA SER A 430 21.12 12.31 -11.06
C SER A 430 20.93 12.51 -12.59
N ASP A 431 21.95 12.98 -13.30
CA ASP A 431 21.88 13.25 -14.75
C ASP A 431 21.96 11.99 -15.64
N SER A 432 22.04 10.78 -15.05
CA SER A 432 22.12 9.51 -15.78
C SER A 432 20.78 8.79 -15.84
N SER A 433 20.36 8.36 -17.04
CA SER A 433 19.16 7.54 -17.26
C SER A 433 19.49 6.23 -17.98
N ARG A 434 18.80 5.14 -17.64
CA ARG A 434 18.97 3.85 -18.35
C ARG A 434 18.61 3.96 -19.83
N LEU A 435 17.57 4.73 -20.16
CA LEU A 435 17.23 5.06 -21.55
C LEU A 435 18.42 5.68 -22.30
N LYS A 436 19.08 6.71 -21.75
CA LYS A 436 20.26 7.31 -22.38
C LYS A 436 21.40 6.30 -22.53
N GLN A 437 21.70 5.55 -21.46
CA GLN A 437 22.76 4.54 -21.46
C GLN A 437 22.55 3.46 -22.56
N ILE A 438 21.30 3.04 -22.78
CA ILE A 438 20.93 2.07 -23.82
C ILE A 438 21.05 2.68 -25.22
N LEU A 439 20.65 3.94 -25.41
CA LEU A 439 20.79 4.66 -26.68
C LEU A 439 22.26 4.92 -27.05
N ASP A 440 23.07 5.34 -26.08
CA ASP A 440 24.52 5.56 -26.23
C ASP A 440 25.25 4.25 -26.59
N TRP A 441 24.76 3.09 -26.14
CA TRP A 441 25.27 1.75 -26.51
C TRP A 441 24.76 1.26 -27.88
N ALA A 442 23.49 1.51 -28.20
CA ALA A 442 22.89 1.09 -29.47
C ALA A 442 23.59 1.78 -30.65
N GLY A 443 23.79 3.10 -30.53
CA GLY A 443 24.28 3.98 -31.60
C GLY A 443 23.16 4.45 -32.54
N ALA A 444 23.38 5.56 -33.24
CA ALA A 444 22.39 6.12 -34.17
C ALA A 444 22.02 5.16 -35.32
N ASP A 445 22.98 4.35 -35.75
CA ASP A 445 22.87 3.39 -36.86
C ASP A 445 22.32 2.01 -36.44
N PHE A 446 21.73 1.90 -35.25
CA PHE A 446 21.19 0.63 -34.75
C PHE A 446 20.05 0.11 -35.63
N ASP A 447 20.27 -1.02 -36.29
CA ASP A 447 19.27 -1.73 -37.11
C ASP A 447 18.80 -3.08 -36.49
N GLY A 448 19.29 -3.40 -35.29
CA GLY A 448 18.95 -4.61 -34.54
C GLY A 448 17.48 -4.71 -34.13
N VAL A 449 17.10 -5.88 -33.59
CA VAL A 449 15.74 -6.10 -33.09
C VAL A 449 15.54 -5.40 -31.75
N ILE A 450 14.43 -4.68 -31.60
CA ILE A 450 13.91 -4.21 -30.33
C ILE A 450 12.60 -4.95 -30.07
N ALA A 451 12.66 -5.96 -29.22
CA ALA A 451 11.49 -6.70 -28.79
C ALA A 451 10.90 -6.07 -27.53
N PHE A 452 9.68 -5.56 -27.64
CA PHE A 452 8.83 -5.19 -26.51
C PHE A 452 7.95 -6.39 -26.18
N ASP A 453 8.48 -7.27 -25.33
CA ASP A 453 7.77 -8.39 -24.74
C ASP A 453 6.84 -7.91 -23.63
N GLU A 454 5.65 -8.50 -23.55
CA GLU A 454 4.44 -7.92 -22.94
C GLU A 454 4.28 -6.39 -23.14
N ALA A 455 4.26 -5.98 -24.42
CA ALA A 455 4.14 -4.59 -24.86
C ALA A 455 3.01 -3.76 -24.22
N HIS A 456 1.96 -4.40 -23.67
CA HIS A 456 0.87 -3.71 -22.95
C HIS A 456 1.35 -2.94 -21.70
N GLU A 457 2.54 -3.26 -21.15
CA GLU A 457 3.20 -2.46 -20.10
C GLU A 457 3.56 -1.03 -20.55
N MET A 458 3.56 -0.75 -21.87
CA MET A 458 3.65 0.60 -22.43
C MET A 458 2.29 1.29 -22.59
N GLY A 459 1.19 0.67 -22.13
CA GLY A 459 -0.15 1.23 -22.14
C GLY A 459 -0.26 2.56 -21.38
N GLY A 460 -1.25 3.37 -21.75
CA GLY A 460 -1.47 4.70 -21.15
C GLY A 460 -0.39 5.74 -21.50
N VAL A 461 0.42 5.51 -22.55
CA VAL A 461 1.48 6.46 -22.94
C VAL A 461 0.95 7.79 -23.47
N ALA A 462 -0.27 7.80 -24.03
CA ALA A 462 -0.96 9.02 -24.46
C ALA A 462 -1.59 9.81 -23.29
N GLY A 463 -1.43 9.34 -22.04
CA GLY A 463 -2.27 9.77 -20.92
C GLY A 463 -3.71 9.29 -21.09
N GLY A 464 -4.65 9.96 -20.43
CA GLY A 464 -6.08 9.70 -20.64
C GLY A 464 -6.97 10.32 -19.57
N GLU A 465 -8.27 10.36 -19.84
CA GLU A 465 -9.27 10.80 -18.86
C GLU A 465 -9.72 9.60 -18.01
N GLY A 466 -9.65 9.73 -16.70
CA GLY A 466 -10.30 8.82 -15.75
C GLY A 466 -11.40 9.54 -14.98
N ALA A 467 -12.09 8.81 -14.09
CA ALA A 467 -13.14 9.35 -13.22
C ALA A 467 -12.69 10.47 -12.24
N MET A 468 -11.42 10.85 -12.26
CA MET A 468 -10.80 11.94 -11.48
C MET A 468 -10.12 12.99 -12.38
N GLY A 469 -10.43 13.02 -13.68
CA GLY A 469 -9.88 13.95 -14.66
C GLY A 469 -8.71 13.41 -15.48
N LYS A 470 -7.98 14.33 -16.12
CA LYS A 470 -6.93 14.07 -17.12
C LYS A 470 -5.63 13.62 -16.43
N LYS A 471 -5.12 12.44 -16.80
CA LYS A 471 -3.87 11.85 -16.28
C LYS A 471 -2.72 12.05 -17.25
N GLU A 472 -1.52 12.27 -16.69
CA GLU A 472 -0.25 12.23 -17.43
C GLU A 472 0.04 10.84 -18.01
N GLY A 473 0.92 10.78 -19.01
CA GLY A 473 1.32 9.54 -19.66
C GLY A 473 2.18 8.63 -18.78
N SER A 474 2.01 7.31 -18.92
CA SER A 474 2.82 6.31 -18.21
C SER A 474 4.31 6.47 -18.52
N GLN A 475 5.14 6.83 -17.53
CA GLN A 475 6.59 6.95 -17.70
C GLN A 475 7.25 5.68 -18.29
N GLN A 476 6.71 4.49 -18.00
CA GLN A 476 7.17 3.23 -18.60
C GLN A 476 6.94 3.21 -20.11
N GLY A 477 5.74 3.59 -20.55
CA GLY A 477 5.43 3.74 -21.97
C GLY A 477 6.24 4.85 -22.63
N VAL A 478 6.46 5.98 -21.93
CA VAL A 478 7.20 7.13 -22.49
C VAL A 478 8.63 6.73 -22.81
N CYS A 479 9.33 6.06 -21.89
CA CYS A 479 10.68 5.56 -22.14
C CYS A 479 10.72 4.46 -23.22
N GLY A 480 9.69 3.61 -23.31
CA GLY A 480 9.54 2.63 -24.40
C GLY A 480 9.38 3.27 -25.77
N VAL A 481 8.52 4.31 -25.89
CA VAL A 481 8.34 5.07 -27.13
C VAL A 481 9.57 5.90 -27.49
N LEU A 482 10.24 6.53 -26.51
CA LEU A 482 11.50 7.24 -26.74
C LEU A 482 12.62 6.32 -27.24
N LEU A 483 12.73 5.09 -26.72
CA LEU A 483 13.73 4.11 -27.17
C LEU A 483 13.59 3.80 -28.65
N GLN A 484 12.37 3.47 -29.11
CA GLN A 484 12.11 3.23 -30.54
C GLN A 484 12.18 4.51 -31.38
N ASN A 485 11.83 5.68 -30.85
CA ASN A 485 11.85 6.94 -31.62
C ASN A 485 13.28 7.48 -31.86
N ASN A 486 14.24 7.19 -30.99
CA ASN A 486 15.63 7.61 -31.21
C ASN A 486 16.42 6.69 -32.16
N LEU A 487 15.93 5.47 -32.41
CA LEU A 487 16.59 4.43 -33.22
C LEU A 487 15.81 4.15 -34.53
N PRO A 488 15.84 5.05 -35.53
CA PRO A 488 14.95 4.99 -36.70
C PRO A 488 15.07 3.69 -37.51
N GLY A 489 16.29 3.16 -37.64
CA GLY A 489 16.61 1.93 -38.36
C GLY A 489 16.20 0.62 -37.66
N ALA A 490 15.81 0.68 -36.38
CA ALA A 490 15.55 -0.50 -35.54
C ALA A 490 14.38 -1.36 -36.03
N ARG A 491 14.50 -2.67 -35.80
CA ARG A 491 13.49 -3.69 -36.12
C ARG A 491 12.57 -3.91 -34.93
N VAL A 492 11.49 -3.15 -34.85
CA VAL A 492 10.60 -3.18 -33.69
C VAL A 492 9.62 -4.35 -33.78
N LEU A 493 9.57 -5.15 -32.71
CA LEU A 493 8.61 -6.22 -32.45
C LEU A 493 7.79 -5.84 -31.21
N TYR A 494 6.48 -5.68 -31.35
CA TYR A 494 5.57 -5.57 -30.21
C TYR A 494 4.95 -6.94 -29.95
N ALA A 495 5.14 -7.53 -28.78
CA ALA A 495 4.59 -8.84 -28.43
C ALA A 495 3.66 -8.72 -27.22
N SER A 496 2.35 -8.88 -27.42
CA SER A 496 1.38 -8.99 -26.32
C SER A 496 0.00 -9.44 -26.79
N ALA A 497 -0.63 -10.35 -26.04
CA ALA A 497 -1.94 -10.92 -26.39
C ALA A 497 -3.10 -9.89 -26.43
N THR A 498 -2.95 -8.74 -25.77
CA THR A 498 -3.98 -7.70 -25.62
C THR A 498 -3.78 -6.47 -26.51
N GLY A 499 -2.88 -6.56 -27.51
CA GLY A 499 -2.51 -5.42 -28.36
C GLY A 499 -3.68 -4.75 -29.09
N ALA A 500 -4.59 -5.55 -29.65
CA ALA A 500 -5.73 -5.06 -30.42
C ALA A 500 -7.08 -5.12 -29.68
N SER A 501 -7.10 -5.26 -28.34
CA SER A 501 -8.34 -5.28 -27.56
C SER A 501 -8.82 -3.89 -27.10
N ASP A 502 -7.95 -2.88 -27.13
CA ASP A 502 -8.25 -1.50 -26.75
C ASP A 502 -7.39 -0.54 -27.61
N VAL A 503 -7.95 0.55 -28.11
CA VAL A 503 -7.25 1.52 -28.97
C VAL A 503 -6.01 2.15 -28.30
N ASN A 504 -6.04 2.31 -26.98
CA ASN A 504 -4.93 2.84 -26.19
C ASN A 504 -3.73 1.86 -26.15
N ASN A 505 -3.95 0.57 -26.44
CA ASN A 505 -2.88 -0.43 -26.60
C ASN A 505 -2.20 -0.37 -27.99
N LEU A 506 -2.72 0.42 -28.94
CA LEU A 506 -2.03 0.73 -30.20
C LEU A 506 -1.30 2.08 -30.16
N ALA A 507 -1.56 2.92 -29.15
CA ALA A 507 -0.97 4.26 -29.03
C ALA A 507 0.56 4.29 -28.85
N TYR A 508 1.17 3.19 -28.38
CA TYR A 508 2.63 3.01 -28.30
C TYR A 508 3.23 2.31 -29.54
N ALA A 509 2.39 1.77 -30.42
CA ALA A 509 2.80 0.93 -31.55
C ALA A 509 3.16 1.78 -32.79
N VAL A 510 3.93 2.85 -32.58
CA VAL A 510 4.14 3.95 -33.52
C VAL A 510 4.79 3.54 -34.86
N ARG A 511 5.39 2.34 -34.93
CA ARG A 511 5.99 1.80 -36.16
C ARG A 511 5.02 1.01 -37.05
N LEU A 512 3.75 0.83 -36.66
CA LEU A 512 2.76 0.13 -37.49
C LEU A 512 2.23 0.94 -38.68
N GLY A 513 2.44 2.28 -38.70
CA GLY A 513 1.88 3.12 -39.76
C GLY A 513 0.36 3.25 -39.70
N LEU A 514 -0.18 3.34 -38.48
CA LEU A 514 -1.62 3.55 -38.23
C LEU A 514 -2.06 5.01 -38.42
N TRP A 515 -1.11 5.94 -38.52
CA TRP A 515 -1.32 7.37 -38.75
C TRP A 515 -0.09 7.96 -39.48
N GLY A 516 -0.23 9.16 -40.04
CA GLY A 516 0.78 9.86 -40.85
C GLY A 516 0.51 9.80 -42.36
N PRO A 517 1.50 10.12 -43.20
CA PRO A 517 1.39 10.10 -44.66
C PRO A 517 0.86 8.76 -45.21
N GLU A 518 0.06 8.83 -46.27
CA GLU A 518 -0.60 7.68 -46.92
C GLU A 518 -1.59 6.88 -46.03
N THR A 519 -1.96 7.41 -44.86
CA THR A 519 -2.97 6.81 -43.96
C THR A 519 -4.25 7.67 -43.89
N ALA A 520 -5.31 7.12 -43.28
CA ALA A 520 -6.56 7.83 -43.03
C ALA A 520 -6.53 8.81 -41.83
N PHE A 521 -5.43 8.85 -41.07
CA PHE A 521 -5.32 9.61 -39.81
C PHE A 521 -4.06 10.46 -39.83
N ALA A 522 -4.18 11.79 -39.74
CA ALA A 522 -3.02 12.68 -39.81
C ALA A 522 -2.01 12.45 -38.67
N ASP A 523 -2.51 12.16 -37.47
CA ASP A 523 -1.73 11.93 -36.26
C ASP A 523 -2.38 10.86 -35.36
N ARG A 524 -1.70 10.57 -34.24
CA ARG A 524 -2.10 9.59 -33.24
C ARG A 524 -3.39 10.01 -32.50
N GLU A 525 -3.52 11.29 -32.22
CA GLU A 525 -4.65 11.88 -31.49
C GLU A 525 -5.96 11.70 -32.27
N ALA A 526 -5.94 11.98 -33.57
CA ALA A 526 -7.03 11.73 -34.51
C ALA A 526 -7.38 10.23 -34.61
N PHE A 527 -6.36 9.36 -34.72
CA PHE A 527 -6.56 7.91 -34.70
C PHE A 527 -7.25 7.43 -33.42
N ILE A 528 -6.77 7.84 -32.24
CA ILE A 528 -7.37 7.44 -30.96
C ILE A 528 -8.81 7.97 -30.83
N ALA A 529 -9.06 9.22 -31.25
CA ALA A 529 -10.37 9.84 -31.15
C ALA A 529 -11.43 9.16 -32.02
N GLU A 530 -11.16 8.97 -33.32
CA GLU A 530 -12.14 8.41 -34.26
C GLU A 530 -12.34 6.90 -34.06
N ILE A 531 -11.30 6.13 -33.73
CA ILE A 531 -11.48 4.71 -33.39
C ILE A 531 -12.25 4.54 -32.06
N ARG A 532 -12.01 5.39 -31.05
CA ARG A 532 -12.80 5.37 -29.79
C ARG A 532 -14.27 5.69 -30.03
N LYS A 533 -14.55 6.65 -30.92
CA LYS A 533 -15.90 7.06 -31.36
C LYS A 533 -16.60 5.97 -32.18
N GLY A 534 -15.86 5.21 -32.99
CA GLY A 534 -16.36 4.05 -33.73
C GLY A 534 -16.46 2.74 -32.92
N GLY A 535 -15.92 2.72 -31.70
CA GLY A 535 -16.03 1.61 -30.77
C GLY A 535 -15.44 0.29 -31.28
N ILE A 536 -16.04 -0.83 -30.86
CA ILE A 536 -15.54 -2.20 -31.15
C ILE A 536 -15.44 -2.44 -32.67
N ALA A 537 -16.44 -2.05 -33.45
CA ALA A 537 -16.44 -2.27 -34.90
C ALA A 537 -15.30 -1.54 -35.64
N ALA A 538 -14.91 -0.35 -35.17
CA ALA A 538 -13.73 0.35 -35.71
C ALA A 538 -12.42 -0.32 -35.29
N MET A 539 -12.35 -0.85 -34.06
CA MET A 539 -11.20 -1.61 -33.59
C MET A 539 -11.03 -2.94 -34.34
N GLU A 540 -12.13 -3.64 -34.64
CA GLU A 540 -12.15 -4.84 -35.48
C GLU A 540 -11.66 -4.55 -36.90
N LEU A 541 -12.07 -3.42 -37.49
CA LEU A 541 -11.58 -2.97 -38.80
C LEU A 541 -10.06 -2.75 -38.79
N VAL A 542 -9.53 -2.03 -37.80
CA VAL A 542 -8.08 -1.83 -37.64
C VAL A 542 -7.35 -3.16 -37.47
N ALA A 543 -7.87 -4.06 -36.62
CA ALA A 543 -7.27 -5.38 -36.38
C ALA A 543 -7.29 -6.29 -37.62
N ARG A 544 -8.34 -6.19 -38.46
CA ARG A 544 -8.47 -6.89 -39.75
C ARG A 544 -7.50 -6.34 -40.77
N ASP A 545 -7.38 -5.03 -40.88
CA ASP A 545 -6.59 -4.38 -41.92
C ASP A 545 -5.08 -4.48 -41.60
N LEU A 546 -4.69 -4.43 -40.32
CA LEU A 546 -3.33 -4.79 -39.88
C LEU A 546 -2.97 -6.25 -40.20
N LYS A 547 -3.92 -7.19 -40.11
CA LYS A 547 -3.72 -8.59 -40.55
C LYS A 547 -3.58 -8.68 -42.07
N ALA A 548 -4.40 -7.94 -42.83
CA ALA A 548 -4.32 -7.91 -44.30
C ALA A 548 -3.00 -7.31 -44.82
N LEU A 549 -2.46 -6.30 -44.13
CA LEU A 549 -1.16 -5.69 -44.40
C LEU A 549 0.03 -6.55 -43.93
N GLY A 550 -0.19 -7.69 -43.25
CA GLY A 550 0.87 -8.53 -42.71
C GLY A 550 1.64 -7.91 -41.54
N LEU A 551 1.05 -6.90 -40.86
CA LEU A 551 1.66 -6.17 -39.75
C LEU A 551 1.19 -6.68 -38.37
N TYR A 552 0.13 -7.48 -38.32
CA TYR A 552 -0.41 -8.10 -37.11
C TYR A 552 -0.68 -9.59 -37.32
N THR A 553 -0.24 -10.42 -36.37
CA THR A 553 -0.70 -11.82 -36.22
C THR A 553 -1.31 -12.00 -34.84
N SER A 554 -2.36 -12.81 -34.72
CA SER A 554 -2.98 -13.10 -33.42
C SER A 554 -3.76 -14.41 -33.50
N ARG A 555 -3.30 -15.39 -32.73
CA ARG A 555 -3.73 -16.79 -32.70
C ARG A 555 -3.80 -17.26 -31.25
N ALA A 556 -4.73 -18.16 -30.93
CA ALA A 556 -4.90 -18.75 -29.61
C ALA A 556 -4.81 -20.28 -29.68
N LEU A 557 -4.50 -20.93 -28.56
CA LEU A 557 -4.80 -22.34 -28.37
C LEU A 557 -6.33 -22.52 -28.27
N SER A 558 -6.87 -23.64 -28.75
CA SER A 558 -8.29 -23.92 -28.58
C SER A 558 -8.58 -24.49 -27.18
N PHE A 559 -9.76 -24.17 -26.64
CA PHE A 559 -10.33 -24.79 -25.44
C PHE A 559 -10.96 -26.17 -25.71
N ALA A 560 -10.74 -26.78 -26.89
CA ALA A 560 -11.18 -28.15 -27.15
C ALA A 560 -10.46 -29.13 -26.20
N GLY A 561 -11.24 -29.94 -25.46
CA GLY A 561 -10.73 -30.77 -24.37
C GLY A 561 -10.60 -30.05 -23.03
N VAL A 562 -11.04 -28.80 -22.91
CA VAL A 562 -11.14 -28.08 -21.63
C VAL A 562 -12.59 -28.06 -21.15
N GLU A 563 -12.84 -28.66 -19.99
CA GLU A 563 -14.11 -28.61 -19.29
C GLU A 563 -14.08 -27.51 -18.21
N TYR A 564 -15.25 -26.94 -17.90
CA TYR A 564 -15.41 -25.87 -16.92
C TYR A 564 -16.53 -26.25 -15.94
N ASP A 565 -16.19 -26.38 -14.66
CA ASP A 565 -17.15 -26.59 -13.56
C ASP A 565 -16.89 -25.60 -12.41
N VAL A 566 -17.93 -25.32 -11.62
CA VAL A 566 -17.91 -24.38 -10.49
C VAL A 566 -17.97 -25.17 -9.18
N LEU A 567 -16.82 -25.65 -8.73
CA LEU A 567 -16.67 -26.37 -7.45
C LEU A 567 -17.13 -25.50 -6.27
N ARG A 568 -18.38 -25.70 -5.85
CA ARG A 568 -19.03 -24.97 -4.76
C ARG A 568 -18.74 -25.63 -3.41
N HIS A 569 -18.10 -24.88 -2.52
CA HIS A 569 -18.06 -25.20 -1.10
C HIS A 569 -19.32 -24.67 -0.41
N GLU A 570 -19.97 -25.50 0.41
CA GLU A 570 -21.06 -25.07 1.29
C GLU A 570 -20.54 -24.88 2.70
N LEU A 571 -20.79 -23.70 3.30
CA LEU A 571 -20.31 -23.38 4.63
C LEU A 571 -21.04 -24.20 5.69
N THR A 572 -20.30 -24.93 6.50
CA THR A 572 -20.81 -25.62 7.69
C THR A 572 -21.25 -24.62 8.77
N PRO A 573 -22.14 -25.00 9.70
CA PRO A 573 -22.58 -24.12 10.79
C PRO A 573 -21.42 -23.52 11.62
N GLY A 574 -20.38 -24.30 11.91
CA GLY A 574 -19.20 -23.81 12.63
C GLY A 574 -18.35 -22.81 11.82
N GLN A 575 -18.31 -22.92 10.49
CA GLN A 575 -17.67 -21.91 9.64
C GLN A 575 -18.48 -20.60 9.61
N ILE A 576 -19.81 -20.67 9.67
CA ILE A 576 -20.68 -19.50 9.80
C ILE A 576 -20.45 -18.82 11.17
N GLU A 577 -20.41 -19.59 12.26
CA GLU A 577 -20.11 -19.07 13.61
C GLU A 577 -18.74 -18.38 13.69
N ILE A 578 -17.71 -18.95 13.05
CA ILE A 578 -16.38 -18.33 12.94
C ILE A 578 -16.45 -17.04 12.13
N TYR A 579 -17.17 -17.02 11.00
CA TYR A 579 -17.33 -15.83 10.16
C TYR A 579 -18.03 -14.69 10.92
N ASP A 580 -19.12 -14.99 11.62
CA ASP A 580 -19.91 -14.02 12.39
C ASP A 580 -19.13 -13.50 13.60
N THR A 581 -18.38 -14.37 14.28
CA THR A 581 -17.44 -13.96 15.35
C THR A 581 -16.43 -12.92 14.82
N TYR A 582 -15.86 -13.14 13.63
CA TYR A 582 -14.97 -12.17 12.99
C TYR A 582 -15.68 -10.89 12.49
N ALA A 583 -16.92 -10.99 12.00
CA ALA A 583 -17.72 -9.84 11.61
C ALA A 583 -18.01 -8.92 12.81
N ASN A 584 -18.38 -9.51 13.94
CA ASN A 584 -18.56 -8.80 15.21
C ASN A 584 -17.27 -8.13 15.70
N ALA A 585 -16.13 -8.85 15.67
CA ALA A 585 -14.83 -8.29 16.03
C ALA A 585 -14.45 -7.07 15.16
N TRP A 586 -14.64 -7.14 13.83
CA TRP A 586 -14.42 -5.99 12.94
C TRP A 586 -15.37 -4.81 13.22
N GLY A 587 -16.59 -5.08 13.70
CA GLY A 587 -17.51 -4.05 14.19
C GLY A 587 -16.97 -3.30 15.42
N VAL A 588 -16.45 -4.04 16.41
CA VAL A 588 -15.81 -3.47 17.61
C VAL A 588 -14.56 -2.65 17.24
N ILE A 589 -13.74 -3.14 16.32
CA ILE A 589 -12.54 -2.44 15.84
C ILE A 589 -12.89 -1.14 15.12
N LEU A 590 -13.95 -1.13 14.30
CA LEU A 590 -14.45 0.08 13.63
C LEU A 590 -14.92 1.14 14.64
N GLN A 591 -15.68 0.74 15.66
CA GLN A 591 -16.15 1.65 16.73
C GLN A 591 -14.99 2.27 17.50
N ASN A 592 -14.01 1.46 17.92
CA ASN A 592 -12.81 1.93 18.60
C ASN A 592 -11.94 2.83 17.71
N MET A 593 -11.89 2.56 16.39
CA MET A 593 -11.14 3.39 15.44
C MET A 593 -11.73 4.79 15.32
N GLU A 594 -13.05 4.93 15.19
CA GLU A 594 -13.70 6.24 15.17
C GLU A 594 -13.53 6.97 16.52
N ALA A 595 -13.68 6.27 17.66
CA ALA A 595 -13.42 6.85 18.98
C ALA A 595 -11.96 7.32 19.14
N ALA A 596 -10.99 6.58 18.59
CA ALA A 596 -9.60 6.98 18.59
C ALA A 596 -9.32 8.22 17.69
N LEU A 597 -10.10 8.44 16.62
CA LEU A 597 -10.03 9.68 15.84
C LEU A 597 -10.51 10.91 16.64
N GLU A 598 -11.46 10.73 17.56
CA GLU A 598 -11.86 11.79 18.51
C GLU A 598 -10.79 12.00 19.60
N MET A 599 -10.29 10.92 20.23
CA MET A 599 -9.23 11.00 21.25
C MET A 599 -7.97 11.70 20.73
N THR A 600 -7.57 11.40 19.48
CA THR A 600 -6.39 12.00 18.83
C THR A 600 -6.64 13.40 18.25
N GLY A 601 -7.86 13.91 18.23
CA GLY A 601 -8.17 15.24 17.68
C GLY A 601 -8.16 15.32 16.14
N VAL A 602 -8.41 14.20 15.45
CA VAL A 602 -8.74 14.19 14.01
C VAL A 602 -10.21 14.60 13.81
N VAL A 603 -11.06 14.28 14.77
CA VAL A 603 -12.44 14.75 14.93
C VAL A 603 -12.52 15.51 16.26
N ASP A 604 -13.27 16.61 16.31
CA ASP A 604 -13.60 17.30 17.56
C ASP A 604 -14.78 16.58 18.23
N GLY A 605 -14.54 15.93 19.38
CA GLY A 605 -15.57 15.16 20.10
C GLY A 605 -16.66 16.00 20.80
N LEU A 606 -16.55 17.34 20.83
CA LEU A 606 -17.60 18.21 21.37
C LEU A 606 -18.51 18.80 20.29
N GLU A 607 -17.98 18.98 19.07
CA GLU A 607 -18.69 19.55 17.91
C GLU A 607 -19.01 18.53 16.81
N ASN A 608 -18.45 17.32 16.89
CA ASN A 608 -18.42 16.29 15.84
C ASN A 608 -17.81 16.80 14.50
N ALA A 609 -17.02 17.87 14.57
CA ALA A 609 -16.39 18.49 13.41
C ALA A 609 -15.15 17.69 12.97
N THR A 610 -14.97 17.46 11.67
CA THR A 610 -13.79 16.74 11.17
C THR A 610 -12.65 17.73 10.91
N LEU A 611 -11.73 17.84 11.88
CA LEU A 611 -10.58 18.76 11.86
C LEU A 611 -9.51 18.35 10.83
N ASN A 612 -9.36 17.05 10.55
CA ASN A 612 -8.45 16.55 9.51
C ASN A 612 -9.11 15.45 8.65
N SER A 613 -9.68 15.87 7.52
CA SER A 613 -10.35 14.97 6.57
C SER A 613 -9.41 13.93 5.94
N GLY A 614 -8.16 14.31 5.65
CA GLY A 614 -7.15 13.40 5.08
C GLY A 614 -6.77 12.27 6.04
N ALA A 615 -6.58 12.58 7.32
CA ALA A 615 -6.31 11.59 8.36
C ALA A 615 -7.51 10.64 8.56
N LYS A 616 -8.74 11.18 8.63
CA LYS A 616 -9.98 10.39 8.75
C LYS A 616 -10.19 9.45 7.55
N ALA A 617 -10.02 9.96 6.33
CA ALA A 617 -10.09 9.15 5.11
C ALA A 617 -9.01 8.07 5.05
N SER A 618 -7.77 8.40 5.43
CA SER A 618 -6.65 7.44 5.47
C SER A 618 -6.87 6.33 6.50
N ALA A 619 -7.37 6.65 7.70
CA ALA A 619 -7.69 5.67 8.73
C ALA A 619 -8.78 4.69 8.29
N ARG A 620 -9.90 5.20 7.76
CA ARG A 620 -11.00 4.39 7.19
C ARG A 620 -10.54 3.53 6.02
N SER A 621 -9.78 4.10 5.08
CA SER A 621 -9.25 3.36 3.93
C SER A 621 -8.34 2.20 4.37
N ARG A 622 -7.43 2.42 5.32
CA ARG A 622 -6.55 1.34 5.83
C ARG A 622 -7.32 0.25 6.57
N LEU A 623 -8.41 0.59 7.28
CA LEU A 623 -9.29 -0.39 7.92
C LEU A 623 -10.00 -1.23 6.86
N GLU A 624 -10.73 -0.62 5.93
CA GLU A 624 -11.51 -1.32 4.90
C GLU A 624 -10.63 -2.18 3.98
N SER A 625 -9.50 -1.65 3.49
CA SER A 625 -8.56 -2.41 2.67
C SER A 625 -7.86 -3.54 3.45
N THR A 626 -7.91 -3.56 4.78
CA THR A 626 -7.41 -4.69 5.57
C THR A 626 -8.51 -5.69 5.87
N LYS A 627 -9.71 -5.24 6.22
CA LYS A 627 -10.92 -6.07 6.38
C LYS A 627 -11.24 -6.88 5.11
N GLN A 628 -11.11 -6.29 3.93
CA GLN A 628 -11.28 -7.01 2.65
C GLN A 628 -10.25 -8.12 2.45
N ARG A 629 -8.96 -7.85 2.72
CA ARG A 629 -7.89 -8.87 2.62
C ARG A 629 -8.07 -9.98 3.66
N PHE A 630 -8.46 -9.62 4.87
CA PHE A 630 -8.79 -10.53 5.97
C PHE A 630 -9.88 -11.52 5.56
N PHE A 631 -11.06 -11.04 5.14
CA PHE A 631 -12.17 -11.93 4.77
C PHE A 631 -11.88 -12.73 3.49
N GLY A 632 -11.09 -12.17 2.56
CA GLY A 632 -10.59 -12.93 1.40
C GLY A 632 -9.76 -14.16 1.80
N GLN A 633 -8.94 -14.06 2.85
CA GLN A 633 -8.17 -15.18 3.39
C GLN A 633 -9.05 -16.17 4.15
N VAL A 634 -9.96 -15.70 5.01
CA VAL A 634 -10.90 -16.55 5.75
C VAL A 634 -11.76 -17.38 4.79
N LEU A 635 -12.34 -16.75 3.76
CA LEU A 635 -13.17 -17.43 2.75
C LEU A 635 -12.37 -18.33 1.80
N LEU A 636 -11.07 -18.08 1.59
CA LEU A 636 -10.19 -18.99 0.86
C LEU A 636 -9.89 -20.25 1.70
N SER A 637 -9.60 -20.05 2.98
CA SER A 637 -9.25 -21.13 3.92
C SER A 637 -10.46 -22.00 4.26
N MET A 638 -11.66 -21.43 4.36
CA MET A 638 -12.90 -22.19 4.54
C MET A 638 -13.16 -23.18 3.40
N LYS A 639 -12.77 -22.87 2.16
CA LYS A 639 -12.96 -23.77 0.99
C LYS A 639 -12.06 -25.00 0.99
N LEU A 640 -10.99 -25.02 1.79
CA LEU A 640 -9.97 -26.05 1.77
C LEU A 640 -10.51 -27.49 1.82
N PRO A 641 -11.49 -27.88 2.66
CA PRO A 641 -11.96 -29.27 2.71
C PRO A 641 -12.53 -29.76 1.38
N THR A 642 -13.27 -28.91 0.66
CA THR A 642 -13.83 -29.22 -0.65
C THR A 642 -12.75 -29.23 -1.74
N VAL A 643 -11.78 -28.32 -1.67
CA VAL A 643 -10.63 -28.30 -2.60
C VAL A 643 -9.76 -29.54 -2.42
N ILE A 644 -9.43 -29.91 -1.19
CA ILE A 644 -8.63 -31.09 -0.85
C ILE A 644 -9.32 -32.37 -1.33
N ALA A 645 -10.63 -32.52 -1.08
CA ALA A 645 -11.39 -33.68 -1.55
C ALA A 645 -11.39 -33.81 -3.08
N ALA A 646 -11.51 -32.68 -3.81
CA ALA A 646 -11.42 -32.68 -5.27
C ALA A 646 -10.00 -32.99 -5.77
N VAL A 647 -8.96 -32.41 -5.17
CA VAL A 647 -7.54 -32.71 -5.48
C VAL A 647 -7.28 -34.20 -5.30
N GLU A 648 -7.69 -34.79 -4.18
CA GLU A 648 -7.57 -36.23 -3.94
C GLU A 648 -8.35 -37.08 -4.96
N GLN A 649 -9.53 -36.65 -5.40
CA GLN A 649 -10.31 -37.36 -6.41
C GLN A 649 -9.60 -37.37 -7.78
N HIS A 650 -9.07 -36.22 -8.21
CA HIS A 650 -8.31 -36.11 -9.47
C HIS A 650 -7.00 -36.90 -9.42
N LEU A 651 -6.26 -36.85 -8.31
CA LEU A 651 -5.04 -37.66 -8.12
C LEU A 651 -5.35 -39.17 -8.13
N LYS A 652 -6.48 -39.61 -7.55
CA LYS A 652 -6.97 -41.01 -7.62
C LYS A 652 -7.41 -41.43 -9.02
N ALA A 653 -7.62 -40.49 -9.93
CA ALA A 653 -7.91 -40.71 -11.35
C ALA A 653 -6.65 -40.56 -12.25
N GLU A 654 -5.45 -40.57 -11.66
CA GLU A 654 -4.16 -40.38 -12.34
C GLU A 654 -4.02 -39.01 -13.06
N GLN A 655 -4.77 -37.99 -12.61
CA GLN A 655 -4.76 -36.65 -13.20
C GLN A 655 -3.85 -35.68 -12.43
N SER A 656 -3.03 -34.92 -13.17
CA SER A 656 -2.25 -33.79 -12.64
C SER A 656 -3.17 -32.64 -12.19
N VAL A 657 -2.94 -32.09 -10.99
CA VAL A 657 -3.74 -30.98 -10.44
C VAL A 657 -2.88 -29.73 -10.28
N VAL A 658 -3.38 -28.57 -10.73
CA VAL A 658 -2.71 -27.27 -10.62
C VAL A 658 -3.61 -26.31 -9.84
N LEU A 659 -3.13 -25.79 -8.71
CA LEU A 659 -3.88 -24.86 -7.84
C LEU A 659 -3.34 -23.44 -7.95
N GLN A 660 -4.15 -22.52 -8.49
CA GLN A 660 -3.82 -21.09 -8.49
C GLN A 660 -4.38 -20.39 -7.25
N LEU A 661 -3.50 -19.95 -6.36
CA LEU A 661 -3.87 -19.16 -5.18
C LEU A 661 -3.68 -17.66 -5.43
N VAL A 662 -4.60 -16.83 -4.91
CA VAL A 662 -4.56 -15.36 -5.01
C VAL A 662 -3.48 -14.74 -4.08
N THR A 663 -2.91 -15.54 -3.17
CA THR A 663 -2.03 -15.09 -2.09
C THR A 663 -1.19 -16.24 -1.55
N THR A 664 0.06 -15.96 -1.14
CA THR A 664 1.04 -16.96 -0.67
C THR A 664 1.33 -16.87 0.84
N ALA A 665 0.75 -15.89 1.54
CA ALA A 665 1.08 -15.51 2.93
C ALA A 665 2.54 -15.08 3.20
N GLU A 666 3.41 -14.97 2.18
CA GLU A 666 4.84 -14.66 2.36
C GLU A 666 5.10 -13.37 3.17
N ALA A 667 4.40 -12.27 2.85
CA ALA A 667 4.57 -11.00 3.54
C ALA A 667 4.04 -10.98 4.99
N ILE A 668 3.49 -12.10 5.48
CA ILE A 668 3.21 -12.37 6.89
C ILE A 668 4.34 -13.21 7.48
N LEU A 669 4.71 -14.31 6.82
CA LEU A 669 5.81 -15.17 7.28
C LEU A 669 7.11 -14.38 7.46
N ASP A 670 7.55 -13.62 6.45
CA ASP A 670 8.79 -12.83 6.54
C ASP A 670 8.76 -11.79 7.66
N ARG A 671 7.58 -11.30 8.02
CA ARG A 671 7.37 -10.34 9.11
C ARG A 671 7.52 -11.04 10.46
N ARG A 672 6.83 -12.15 10.68
CA ARG A 672 6.98 -12.98 11.89
C ARG A 672 8.42 -13.44 12.07
N LEU A 673 9.05 -13.96 11.01
CA LEU A 673 10.46 -14.35 11.03
C LEU A 673 11.41 -13.18 11.28
N SER A 674 11.07 -11.95 10.89
CA SER A 674 11.87 -10.75 11.21
C SER A 674 11.74 -10.31 12.67
N GLN A 675 10.59 -10.59 13.31
CA GLN A 675 10.30 -10.19 14.69
C GLN A 675 10.78 -11.22 15.73
N MET A 676 10.85 -12.51 15.37
CA MET A 676 11.37 -13.57 16.24
C MET A 676 12.81 -13.31 16.72
N SER A 677 13.07 -13.63 17.98
CA SER A 677 14.38 -13.68 18.61
C SER A 677 15.27 -14.80 18.05
N ALA A 678 16.51 -14.90 18.54
CA ALA A 678 17.40 -16.01 18.17
C ALA A 678 16.91 -17.37 18.71
N GLU A 679 16.24 -17.37 19.86
CA GLU A 679 15.72 -18.57 20.52
C GLU A 679 14.43 -19.05 19.84
N GLU A 680 13.49 -18.14 19.56
CA GLU A 680 12.27 -18.45 18.78
C GLU A 680 12.58 -18.91 17.35
N ARG A 681 13.71 -18.51 16.76
CA ARG A 681 14.14 -19.04 15.44
C ARG A 681 14.76 -20.44 15.50
N ALA A 682 15.10 -20.95 16.69
CA ALA A 682 15.64 -22.31 16.86
C ALA A 682 14.52 -23.37 16.86
N ASP A 683 13.34 -23.02 17.40
CA ASP A 683 12.12 -23.84 17.35
C ASP A 683 10.89 -22.95 17.03
N PRO A 684 10.69 -22.59 15.75
CA PRO A 684 9.74 -21.55 15.37
C PRO A 684 8.29 -22.04 15.46
N VAL A 685 7.49 -21.41 16.32
CA VAL A 685 6.02 -21.53 16.31
C VAL A 685 5.45 -20.32 15.59
N VAL A 686 5.21 -20.44 14.29
CA VAL A 686 4.61 -19.38 13.46
C VAL A 686 3.16 -19.73 13.16
N ASP A 687 2.24 -18.91 13.67
CA ASP A 687 0.88 -18.83 13.14
C ASP A 687 0.86 -17.84 11.95
N LEU A 688 0.21 -18.25 10.86
CA LEU A 688 -0.02 -17.44 9.65
C LEU A 688 -1.51 -17.07 9.48
N SER A 689 -2.28 -17.18 10.57
CA SER A 689 -3.71 -16.90 10.63
C SER A 689 -4.07 -15.48 10.16
N PRO A 690 -5.26 -15.30 9.54
CA PRO A 690 -5.84 -13.99 9.24
C PRO A 690 -5.88 -13.02 10.43
N THR A 691 -5.92 -13.48 11.68
CA THR A 691 -5.81 -12.62 12.89
C THR A 691 -4.60 -11.68 12.83
N GLU A 692 -3.51 -12.10 12.18
CA GLU A 692 -2.29 -11.30 12.01
C GLU A 692 -2.50 -10.04 11.16
N TYR A 693 -3.45 -10.03 10.20
CA TYR A 693 -3.82 -8.79 9.51
C TYR A 693 -4.46 -7.78 10.46
N ILE A 694 -5.17 -8.26 11.48
CA ILE A 694 -5.82 -7.41 12.48
C ILE A 694 -4.78 -6.86 13.47
N ALA A 695 -3.88 -7.73 13.96
CA ALA A 695 -2.76 -7.32 14.82
C ALA A 695 -1.84 -6.30 14.14
N ASP A 696 -1.47 -6.52 12.87
CA ASP A 696 -0.64 -5.59 12.10
C ASP A 696 -1.35 -4.26 11.83
N TYR A 697 -2.66 -4.29 11.57
CA TYR A 697 -3.49 -3.09 11.45
C TYR A 697 -3.51 -2.28 12.75
N LEU A 698 -3.75 -2.93 13.89
CA LEU A 698 -3.72 -2.26 15.19
C LEU A 698 -2.36 -1.64 15.48
N MET A 699 -1.28 -2.40 15.29
CA MET A 699 0.07 -1.94 15.62
C MET A 699 0.61 -0.84 14.70
N ARG A 700 0.24 -0.83 13.40
CA ARG A 700 0.82 0.09 12.39
C ARG A 700 -0.11 1.19 11.87
N ALA A 701 -1.42 0.97 11.88
CA ALA A 701 -2.37 1.80 11.13
C ALA A 701 -3.47 2.46 11.99
N PHE A 702 -3.69 1.98 13.22
CA PHE A 702 -4.68 2.51 14.17
C PHE A 702 -4.33 3.94 14.64
N PRO A 703 -5.32 4.83 14.84
CA PRO A 703 -5.06 6.23 15.21
C PRO A 703 -4.54 6.35 16.66
N THR A 704 -3.23 6.48 16.84
CA THR A 704 -2.62 6.77 18.16
C THR A 704 -1.85 8.09 18.22
N ARG A 705 -1.46 8.68 17.08
CA ARG A 705 -0.70 9.94 17.07
C ARG A 705 -1.63 11.12 17.39
N GLN A 706 -1.26 11.92 18.38
CA GLN A 706 -1.99 13.13 18.76
C GLN A 706 -1.92 14.18 17.65
N MET A 707 -3.03 14.88 17.43
CA MET A 707 -3.09 16.08 16.59
C MET A 707 -3.13 17.35 17.46
N GLN A 708 -2.54 18.43 16.95
CA GLN A 708 -2.65 19.78 17.48
C GLN A 708 -3.69 20.55 16.65
N THR A 709 -4.62 21.27 17.29
CA THR A 709 -5.57 22.13 16.55
C THR A 709 -4.90 23.45 16.17
N PHE A 710 -5.17 23.96 14.98
CA PHE A 710 -4.81 25.29 14.52
C PHE A 710 -5.95 25.87 13.66
N THR A 711 -6.11 27.19 13.67
CA THR A 711 -7.01 27.89 12.74
C THR A 711 -6.26 28.20 11.44
N ASP A 712 -6.82 27.83 10.29
CA ASP A 712 -6.25 28.14 8.98
C ASP A 712 -6.58 29.57 8.51
N ASP A 713 -5.99 30.00 7.38
CA ASP A 713 -6.15 31.35 6.83
C ASP A 713 -7.60 31.72 6.46
N THR A 714 -8.53 30.75 6.44
CA THR A 714 -9.96 30.97 6.22
C THR A 714 -10.76 31.19 7.51
N GLY A 715 -10.11 31.08 8.67
CA GLY A 715 -10.78 31.04 9.97
C GLY A 715 -11.32 29.66 10.35
N THR A 716 -11.01 28.61 9.59
CA THR A 716 -11.50 27.25 9.86
C THR A 716 -10.57 26.51 10.82
N ALA A 717 -11.13 25.87 11.85
CA ALA A 717 -10.37 24.99 12.73
C ALA A 717 -9.95 23.69 12.00
N ARG A 718 -8.64 23.42 12.02
CA ARG A 718 -7.97 22.25 11.43
C ARG A 718 -7.12 21.55 12.47
N SER A 719 -6.63 20.34 12.17
CA SER A 719 -5.61 19.72 13.03
C SER A 719 -4.45 19.09 12.25
N ALA A 720 -3.25 19.24 12.81
CA ALA A 720 -1.98 18.76 12.24
C ALA A 720 -1.28 17.77 13.19
N PRO A 721 -0.45 16.83 12.70
CA PRO A 721 0.22 15.85 13.55
C PRO A 721 1.17 16.50 14.56
N MET A 722 0.93 16.29 15.86
CA MET A 722 1.73 16.87 16.93
C MET A 722 3.11 16.22 17.01
N SER A 723 4.11 17.00 17.39
CA SER A 723 5.47 16.58 17.73
C SER A 723 5.93 17.21 19.05
N ASP A 724 6.89 16.59 19.74
CA ASP A 724 7.52 17.13 20.93
C ASP A 724 8.63 18.16 20.60
N GLU A 725 9.26 18.72 21.64
CA GLU A 725 10.33 19.72 21.54
C GLU A 725 11.58 19.22 20.80
N PHE A 726 11.72 17.90 20.61
CA PHE A 726 12.80 17.24 19.87
C PHE A 726 12.35 16.76 18.48
N GLY A 727 11.10 17.03 18.09
CA GLY A 727 10.51 16.63 16.82
C GLY A 727 9.90 15.22 16.78
N ASN A 728 9.91 14.47 17.88
CA ASN A 728 9.32 13.11 17.92
C ASN A 728 7.79 13.16 17.85
N PRO A 729 7.11 12.18 17.23
CA PRO A 729 5.65 12.09 17.28
C PRO A 729 5.10 12.01 18.71
N VAL A 730 4.13 12.86 19.06
CA VAL A 730 3.35 12.73 20.30
C VAL A 730 2.20 11.76 20.06
N HIS A 731 1.99 10.82 20.99
CA HIS A 731 0.88 9.87 20.95
C HIS A 731 -0.09 10.09 22.11
N ASN A 732 -1.36 9.77 21.88
CA ASN A 732 -2.42 9.85 22.88
C ASN A 732 -2.47 8.56 23.71
N PRO A 733 -2.38 8.61 25.06
CA PRO A 733 -2.30 7.42 25.90
C PRO A 733 -3.61 6.63 25.97
N ASP A 734 -4.77 7.30 25.90
CA ASP A 734 -6.08 6.64 25.93
C ASP A 734 -6.31 5.84 24.64
N ALA A 735 -5.90 6.39 23.49
CA ALA A 735 -5.94 5.70 22.21
C ALA A 735 -4.93 4.54 22.09
N ILE A 736 -3.79 4.62 22.80
CA ILE A 736 -2.87 3.49 22.96
C ILE A 736 -3.52 2.38 23.79
N ALA A 737 -4.10 2.71 24.95
CA ALA A 737 -4.77 1.72 25.80
C ALA A 737 -5.94 1.01 25.07
N ALA A 738 -6.74 1.75 24.29
CA ALA A 738 -7.81 1.17 23.47
C ALA A 738 -7.28 0.21 22.38
N ARG A 739 -6.15 0.56 21.72
CA ARG A 739 -5.47 -0.33 20.77
C ARG A 739 -5.03 -1.62 21.44
N ASP A 740 -4.40 -1.52 22.61
CA ASP A 740 -3.76 -2.65 23.28
C ASP A 740 -4.82 -3.60 23.88
N GLN A 741 -5.91 -3.07 24.43
CA GLN A 741 -7.06 -3.87 24.88
C GLN A 741 -7.73 -4.66 23.72
N MET A 742 -7.80 -4.09 22.52
CA MET A 742 -8.29 -4.84 21.35
C MET A 742 -7.31 -5.93 20.90
N LEU A 743 -6.00 -5.70 21.04
CA LEU A 743 -4.98 -6.70 20.68
C LEU A 743 -5.10 -7.94 21.57
N GLU A 744 -5.32 -7.75 22.88
CA GLU A 744 -5.63 -8.85 23.82
C GLU A 744 -6.89 -9.63 23.40
N HIS A 745 -7.95 -8.93 22.99
CA HIS A 745 -9.20 -9.57 22.56
C HIS A 745 -9.06 -10.39 21.25
N ILE A 746 -8.20 -9.94 20.33
CA ILE A 746 -7.91 -10.65 19.06
C ILE A 746 -7.20 -11.99 19.31
N CYS A 747 -6.39 -12.11 20.36
CA CYS A 747 -5.72 -13.35 20.73
C CYS A 747 -6.68 -14.49 21.14
N ALA A 748 -7.96 -14.19 21.36
CA ALA A 748 -9.00 -15.18 21.67
C ALA A 748 -9.85 -15.62 20.44
N LEU A 749 -9.57 -15.09 19.24
CA LEU A 749 -10.36 -15.39 18.03
C LEU A 749 -9.98 -16.76 17.42
N PRO A 750 -10.93 -17.50 16.80
CA PRO A 750 -10.67 -18.87 16.32
C PRO A 750 -9.58 -18.91 15.21
N PRO A 751 -8.47 -19.66 15.38
CA PRO A 751 -7.39 -19.67 14.39
C PRO A 751 -7.82 -20.29 13.07
N VAL A 752 -7.43 -19.66 11.96
CA VAL A 752 -7.72 -20.13 10.60
C VAL A 752 -6.41 -20.23 9.82
N LYS A 753 -5.97 -21.43 9.45
CA LYS A 753 -4.68 -21.61 8.75
C LYS A 753 -4.70 -20.98 7.35
N SER A 754 -3.56 -20.45 6.91
CA SER A 754 -3.37 -19.95 5.54
C SER A 754 -3.47 -21.09 4.51
N ALA A 755 -4.10 -20.81 3.37
CA ALA A 755 -4.46 -21.85 2.40
C ALA A 755 -3.26 -22.61 1.80
N LEU A 756 -2.14 -21.93 1.50
CA LEU A 756 -0.94 -22.59 0.97
C LEU A 756 -0.31 -23.53 2.00
N ASP A 757 -0.16 -23.06 3.23
CA ASP A 757 0.48 -23.81 4.32
C ASP A 757 -0.37 -25.02 4.74
N ALA A 758 -1.70 -24.87 4.77
CA ALA A 758 -2.62 -25.98 5.03
C ALA A 758 -2.60 -27.06 3.93
N LEU A 759 -2.38 -26.68 2.66
CA LEU A 759 -2.19 -27.64 1.57
C LEU A 759 -0.84 -28.37 1.68
N ILE A 760 0.23 -27.66 2.02
CA ILE A 760 1.56 -28.25 2.27
C ILE A 760 1.53 -29.18 3.51
N GLU A 761 0.75 -28.85 4.53
CA GLU A 761 0.54 -29.68 5.72
C GLU A 761 -0.26 -30.95 5.42
N HIS A 762 -1.29 -30.88 4.57
CA HIS A 762 -2.12 -32.05 4.21
C HIS A 762 -1.41 -33.02 3.24
N PHE A 763 -0.76 -32.50 2.21
CA PHE A 763 -0.14 -33.33 1.15
C PHE A 763 1.36 -33.59 1.37
N GLY A 764 2.04 -32.81 2.21
CA GLY A 764 3.49 -32.88 2.42
C GLY A 764 4.29 -32.10 1.37
N THR A 765 5.53 -31.74 1.71
CA THR A 765 6.44 -30.96 0.84
C THR A 765 6.85 -31.68 -0.43
N ASP A 766 6.80 -33.01 -0.43
CA ASP A 766 7.38 -33.86 -1.47
C ASP A 766 6.35 -34.11 -2.60
N GLN A 767 5.05 -33.94 -2.29
CA GLN A 767 3.93 -34.08 -3.22
C GLN A 767 3.42 -32.71 -3.75
N VAL A 768 4.00 -31.59 -3.29
CA VAL A 768 3.56 -30.22 -3.62
C VAL A 768 4.69 -29.40 -4.23
N ALA A 769 4.67 -29.25 -5.56
CA ALA A 769 5.53 -28.32 -6.28
C ALA A 769 5.04 -26.87 -6.06
N GLU A 770 5.78 -26.07 -5.29
CA GLU A 770 5.35 -24.75 -4.83
C GLU A 770 5.77 -23.65 -5.83
N VAL A 771 5.13 -23.60 -7.00
CA VAL A 771 5.46 -22.64 -8.08
C VAL A 771 4.97 -21.21 -7.77
N THR A 772 5.47 -20.63 -6.68
CA THR A 772 5.10 -19.31 -6.16
C THR A 772 6.33 -18.42 -5.95
N GLY A 773 6.15 -17.10 -5.78
CA GLY A 773 7.27 -16.20 -5.47
C GLY A 773 7.93 -16.39 -4.09
N ARG A 774 7.38 -17.28 -3.24
CA ARG A 774 7.64 -17.33 -1.80
C ARG A 774 9.03 -17.88 -1.46
N SER A 775 9.87 -17.01 -0.91
CA SER A 775 11.28 -17.26 -0.58
C SER A 775 11.53 -18.19 0.61
N LYS A 776 10.51 -18.50 1.42
CA LYS A 776 10.60 -19.38 2.60
C LYS A 776 9.28 -20.10 2.84
N ARG A 777 9.28 -21.39 3.16
CA ARG A 777 8.09 -22.12 3.62
C ARG A 777 8.23 -22.64 5.04
N LEU A 778 7.09 -22.86 5.69
CA LEU A 778 7.02 -23.63 6.93
C LEU A 778 6.82 -25.10 6.55
N VAL A 779 7.57 -25.98 7.20
CA VAL A 779 7.52 -27.42 6.97
C VAL A 779 7.19 -28.10 8.31
N PRO A 780 6.12 -28.91 8.40
CA PRO A 780 5.88 -29.71 9.61
C PRO A 780 6.93 -30.80 9.74
N SER A 781 7.53 -30.91 10.92
CA SER A 781 8.41 -32.00 11.33
C SER A 781 7.59 -33.18 11.85
N SER A 782 8.13 -34.40 11.78
CA SER A 782 7.45 -35.63 12.22
C SER A 782 7.21 -35.71 13.74
N ASP A 783 7.79 -34.80 14.51
CA ASP A 783 7.57 -34.58 15.94
C ASP A 783 6.63 -33.38 16.24
N GLY A 784 5.94 -32.85 15.22
CA GLY A 784 4.93 -31.79 15.35
C GLY A 784 5.47 -30.36 15.42
N ARG A 785 6.80 -30.18 15.46
CA ARG A 785 7.45 -28.85 15.44
C ARG A 785 7.50 -28.30 14.01
N GLN A 786 7.53 -26.98 13.83
CA GLN A 786 7.70 -26.38 12.49
C GLN A 786 9.19 -26.15 12.20
N LYS A 787 9.57 -26.26 10.93
CA LYS A 787 10.91 -25.91 10.43
C LYS A 787 10.79 -24.91 9.30
N ILE A 788 11.66 -23.90 9.29
CA ILE A 788 11.76 -22.95 8.17
C ILE A 788 12.64 -23.57 7.09
N GLU A 789 12.11 -23.70 5.87
CA GLU A 789 12.87 -24.05 4.68
C GLU A 789 13.05 -22.80 3.80
N ALA A 790 14.30 -22.47 3.47
CA ALA A 790 14.61 -21.35 2.58
C ALA A 790 14.55 -21.79 1.11
N ARG A 791 13.64 -21.20 0.34
CA ARG A 791 13.44 -21.48 -1.09
C ARG A 791 14.26 -20.50 -1.91
N SER A 792 15.12 -21.03 -2.78
CA SER A 792 15.94 -20.21 -3.68
C SER A 792 15.11 -19.72 -4.87
N GLY A 793 15.55 -18.66 -5.57
CA GLY A 793 14.91 -18.26 -6.83
C GLY A 793 14.95 -19.33 -7.94
N ARG A 794 15.75 -20.40 -7.76
CA ARG A 794 15.78 -21.57 -8.65
C ARG A 794 14.92 -22.73 -8.15
N SER A 795 14.41 -22.68 -6.91
CA SER A 795 13.57 -23.74 -6.34
C SER A 795 12.29 -23.93 -7.16
N ASN A 796 11.67 -22.84 -7.62
CA ASN A 796 10.55 -22.89 -8.58
C ASN A 796 10.89 -23.65 -9.88
N GLN A 797 12.13 -23.52 -10.39
CA GLN A 797 12.57 -24.23 -11.60
C GLN A 797 12.86 -25.70 -11.34
N VAL A 798 13.29 -26.06 -10.11
CA VAL A 798 13.56 -27.44 -9.70
C VAL A 798 12.24 -28.17 -9.42
N GLU A 799 11.34 -27.55 -8.68
CA GLU A 799 10.03 -28.09 -8.32
C GLU A 799 9.11 -28.22 -9.56
N ALA A 800 9.09 -27.22 -10.45
CA ALA A 800 8.37 -27.30 -11.72
C ALA A 800 9.08 -28.12 -12.83
N ALA A 801 10.17 -28.81 -12.49
CA ALA A 801 10.82 -29.81 -13.34
C ALA A 801 10.98 -31.18 -12.65
N ALA A 802 10.46 -31.31 -11.42
CA ALA A 802 10.18 -32.58 -10.74
C ALA A 802 8.72 -33.03 -10.98
N PHE A 803 7.88 -32.11 -11.45
CA PHE A 803 6.54 -32.29 -12.00
C PHE A 803 6.60 -32.35 -13.54
#